data_AF-A0A9X1NRA9-F1
#
_entry.id   AF-A0A9X1NRA9-F1
#
_cell.length_a   1.000
_cell.length_b   1.000
_cell.length_c   1.000
_cell.angle_alpha   90.00
_cell.angle_beta   90.00
_cell.angle_gamma   90.00
#
_symmetry.space_group_name_H-M   'P 1'
#
loop_
_entity.id
_entity.type
_entity.pdbx_description
1 polymer ?
#
loop_
_entity_poly.entity_id
_entity_poly.type
_entity_poly.pdbx_seq_one_letter_code
_entity_poly.pdbx_strand_id
1 'polypeptide(L)'
;MERVRSEPVGAPVPFDRRIFREPYPEIALSDYEQVAPEFDESFYQSQVLAPIGPEIDLIEHFLSTGWKEGYDPSPAFSVKAYLHANPDVREAGHNPFVHYLRWGRDEGRPAPLMPDIGEPPAEAEGTPEETILAVAPSDYECVAEEFDPAFYLTYFLTPPGPEIDLIEHFLSRGWIDGYDPSPAFSVSAYLEANPDVRSKGVNPFVHYLQRGRLEGRRFAPTAAGRDSDIANIELSDYEWVAPEFDSAFYLRHFPEPPGSEIDLIEHFLSKGHLAGFDPSPTFSVSAYLDANADVRTSGFNPFVHYIRWGRREGRDLARPVKAGEQDLRTFDLSDYELVALEFDDAFYLRHFSDHPGEDIDLIEHFLSKGWSDGWDPSASFSLSAYLEANPDVGDSAWNPFVHYLRWGRAEGRSFSDVAPAGEREDERVRAAFDEDYYLASSTDLQGSGLDLFEHYMNHGWRELRDPSPTFNTRYYLEKNEDIKNGGGNPFKHFILHGISEGRRAIPYETHLALKDYAPLVTAIVPNFNHARFLQKRLDCILNQTYENLEVIILDDCSTDDSRTVIADYAARYPQIRTILNTVNSGGVFKQWRKGIESAAGEVIWICESDDFCELDFLEHCVRPLVDESVMVAFGRIQFSDAVGNMSPGLDEYRERASAGIWSQPFKRPAHQFFRGGFGKSNLIPNVGGCVFRNQSIPEEVWDELVSYKICGDWYLYSILAGGGQMAYAPDAVAYFRQHGKNTSVKGFIQPKYYAEHQKIMVSLRERWGTPDDIALEFYFNVYRQFVYSGAEKHIGALTMHYHNEKVLRTRRSTKHVLVATLGFHLGGGEIFPIHLANTLVEMGYLVSFLITDGWKQNATVRNLLDRRVAVYDAHWVTEVGIDHFIETAGIDLVHSHVASVEYFFFGARNRCDRKVRYIVTLHGSYEVTPMGEDMLFRLIRGVDHWTYLSAKNLAHLDGVPLDPNRVTFIPNGMPSDDRPFPISRAELGVPEGGVLFTLASRAIKEKGWRVAIEAKRIAQRHSEVPLHLMLCGSGPELAVLQEEFSEEEGVHFVGYQECINGAYAISDVAILPSRFEGESFPLTLIQAMHMGAPIIATDIGEIRKMLTAGEKTAGILVPNTAADDIFTTEFSNAMIEMTRRDVRDRFSNASLSVGSSYTIEAVAKKYTEIYKKYLK
;
A
#
# COMPACT_ATOMS: atom_id res chain seq x y z
N MET A 1 61.37 -37.52 24.75
CA MET A 1 61.78 -37.20 26.13
C MET A 1 61.40 -35.77 26.41
N GLU A 2 61.20 -35.38 27.68
CA GLU A 2 60.84 -34.02 28.14
C GLU A 2 59.50 -33.49 27.59
N ARG A 3 58.35 -33.71 28.28
CA ARG A 3 57.78 -33.04 29.49
C ARG A 3 56.94 -31.78 29.12
N VAL A 4 55.58 -31.78 29.08
CA VAL A 4 54.50 -32.03 30.12
C VAL A 4 54.00 -30.70 30.73
N ARG A 5 52.70 -30.31 30.90
CA ARG A 5 51.31 -30.84 30.66
C ARG A 5 50.55 -30.01 29.58
N SER A 6 49.33 -30.24 29.05
CA SER A 6 48.21 -31.24 29.18
C SER A 6 47.02 -31.03 30.18
N GLU A 7 45.92 -30.38 29.73
CA GLU A 7 44.45 -30.59 30.00
C GLU A 7 43.87 -30.61 31.46
N PRO A 8 42.53 -30.46 31.75
CA PRO A 8 41.31 -30.73 30.93
C PRO A 8 40.10 -29.74 31.12
N VAL A 9 38.86 -30.22 30.88
CA VAL A 9 37.54 -29.53 30.87
C VAL A 9 36.68 -29.80 32.15
N GLY A 10 35.80 -28.88 32.56
CA GLY A 10 34.71 -29.12 33.54
C GLY A 10 33.90 -27.87 33.99
N ALA A 11 32.61 -28.03 34.33
CA ALA A 11 31.65 -26.99 34.81
C ALA A 11 30.80 -27.56 36.00
N PRO A 12 29.72 -26.94 36.57
CA PRO A 12 29.07 -25.62 36.36
C PRO A 12 28.60 -24.86 37.66
N VAL A 13 27.88 -23.70 37.49
CA VAL A 13 27.07 -22.90 38.49
C VAL A 13 27.78 -22.33 39.75
N PRO A 14 27.25 -21.30 40.49
CA PRO A 14 25.89 -20.74 40.54
C PRO A 14 25.73 -19.20 40.30
N PHE A 15 24.50 -18.70 40.53
CA PHE A 15 23.96 -17.35 40.29
C PHE A 15 23.54 -16.68 41.64
N ASP A 16 23.01 -15.45 41.59
CA ASP A 16 22.29 -14.70 42.68
C ASP A 16 23.11 -14.10 43.87
N ARG A 17 22.79 -12.92 44.45
CA ARG A 17 21.84 -11.83 44.06
C ARG A 17 22.15 -10.51 44.84
N ARG A 18 21.93 -9.32 44.22
CA ARG A 18 21.89 -7.94 44.80
C ARG A 18 23.29 -7.38 45.23
N ILE A 19 23.63 -6.08 45.26
CA ILE A 19 22.90 -4.78 45.22
C ILE A 19 23.72 -3.73 44.39
N PHE A 20 23.19 -3.20 43.28
CA PHE A 20 23.66 -1.97 42.54
C PHE A 20 25.15 -2.00 42.06
N ARG A 21 25.78 -1.02 41.36
CA ARG A 21 25.41 0.23 40.63
C ARG A 21 26.35 0.38 39.40
N GLU A 22 26.04 1.26 38.44
CA GLU A 22 26.97 1.74 37.39
C GLU A 22 27.77 2.99 37.81
N PRO A 23 28.90 3.28 37.13
CA PRO A 23 29.31 4.66 36.85
C PRO A 23 29.73 4.95 35.39
N TYR A 24 29.53 6.22 35.03
CA TYR A 24 29.74 6.98 33.78
C TYR A 24 31.07 6.84 33.00
N PRO A 25 31.12 7.28 31.72
CA PRO A 25 32.35 7.36 30.91
C PRO A 25 33.32 8.48 31.35
N GLU A 26 34.59 8.33 30.95
CA GLU A 26 35.72 9.17 31.34
C GLU A 26 35.65 10.63 30.82
N ILE A 27 36.08 11.59 31.64
CA ILE A 27 36.20 13.01 31.28
C ILE A 27 37.50 13.24 30.49
N ALA A 28 37.45 14.03 29.41
CA ALA A 28 38.63 14.37 28.63
C ALA A 28 39.50 15.43 29.35
N LEU A 29 40.80 15.13 29.51
CA LEU A 29 41.77 16.01 30.19
C LEU A 29 41.81 17.44 29.61
N SER A 30 41.62 17.55 28.30
CA SER A 30 41.54 18.80 27.53
C SER A 30 40.39 19.73 27.92
N ASP A 31 39.38 19.21 28.61
CA ASP A 31 38.17 19.94 28.98
C ASP A 31 38.34 20.47 30.41
N TYR A 32 38.94 19.67 31.29
CA TYR A 32 39.40 20.07 32.62
C TYR A 32 40.42 21.22 32.55
N GLU A 33 41.48 21.08 31.74
CA GLU A 33 42.53 22.10 31.58
C GLU A 33 42.01 23.45 31.09
N GLN A 34 40.84 23.48 30.45
CA GLN A 34 40.22 24.69 29.91
C GLN A 34 39.18 25.32 30.84
N VAL A 35 38.48 24.53 31.66
CA VAL A 35 37.53 25.03 32.65
C VAL A 35 38.22 25.53 33.91
N ALA A 36 39.24 24.83 34.40
CA ALA A 36 39.92 25.13 35.67
C ALA A 36 40.39 26.60 35.85
N PRO A 37 40.84 27.36 34.83
CA PRO A 37 41.25 28.76 34.99
C PRO A 37 40.11 29.77 35.18
N GLU A 38 38.87 29.43 34.84
CA GLU A 38 37.70 30.34 34.88
C GLU A 38 36.53 29.81 35.73
N PHE A 39 36.79 28.75 36.50
CA PHE A 39 35.88 28.12 37.46
C PHE A 39 36.10 28.70 38.87
N ASP A 40 35.01 29.01 39.59
CA ASP A 40 35.07 29.49 40.98
C ASP A 40 34.51 28.39 41.90
N GLU A 41 35.42 27.57 42.46
CA GLU A 41 35.09 26.50 43.41
C GLU A 41 34.24 26.99 44.59
N SER A 42 34.44 28.23 45.05
CA SER A 42 33.77 28.76 46.24
C SER A 42 32.33 29.20 45.95
N PHE A 43 32.10 29.82 44.78
CA PHE A 43 30.77 30.13 44.27
C PHE A 43 30.04 28.87 43.81
N TYR A 44 30.75 27.90 43.24
CA TYR A 44 30.15 26.66 42.80
C TYR A 44 29.64 25.81 43.97
N GLN A 45 30.49 25.60 44.99
CA GLN A 45 30.13 24.85 46.19
C GLN A 45 28.96 25.49 46.97
N SER A 46 28.75 26.81 46.87
CA SER A 46 27.66 27.50 47.57
C SER A 46 26.27 27.27 46.94
N GLN A 47 26.21 26.77 45.69
CA GLN A 47 24.97 26.46 44.99
C GLN A 47 24.49 25.01 45.22
N VAL A 48 25.39 24.09 45.54
CA VAL A 48 25.06 22.66 45.66
C VAL A 48 24.38 22.38 47.00
N LEU A 49 23.11 21.98 46.96
CA LEU A 49 22.22 21.84 48.12
C LEU A 49 22.64 20.77 49.15
N ALA A 50 23.64 19.94 48.84
CA ALA A 50 24.29 19.05 49.77
C ALA A 50 25.82 19.22 49.66
N PRO A 51 26.56 19.38 50.78
CA PRO A 51 27.99 19.65 50.73
C PRO A 51 28.76 18.47 50.12
N ILE A 52 29.29 18.68 48.92
CA ILE A 52 30.18 17.73 48.25
C ILE A 52 31.38 17.46 49.16
N GLY A 53 31.71 16.18 49.36
CA GLY A 53 32.76 15.75 50.29
C GLY A 53 34.16 16.18 49.83
N PRO A 54 35.09 16.48 50.75
CA PRO A 54 36.39 17.11 50.47
C PRO A 54 37.42 16.21 49.74
N GLU A 55 36.99 15.07 49.20
CA GLU A 55 37.79 14.16 48.37
C GLU A 55 37.25 14.06 46.93
N ILE A 56 36.23 14.86 46.58
CA ILE A 56 35.66 14.96 45.22
C ILE A 56 36.11 16.27 44.59
N ASP A 57 36.62 16.18 43.36
CA ASP A 57 37.00 17.33 42.56
C ASP A 57 35.74 18.08 42.03
N LEU A 58 35.67 19.39 42.28
CA LEU A 58 34.49 20.19 41.93
C LEU A 58 34.39 20.50 40.44
N ILE A 59 35.53 20.51 39.72
CA ILE A 59 35.58 20.71 38.27
C ILE A 59 35.18 19.41 37.56
N GLU A 60 35.63 18.24 38.04
CA GLU A 60 35.13 16.94 37.56
C GLU A 60 33.64 16.77 37.85
N HIS A 61 33.17 17.17 39.05
CA HIS A 61 31.75 17.15 39.39
C HIS A 61 30.92 18.06 38.47
N PHE A 62 31.39 19.27 38.21
CA PHE A 62 30.76 20.18 37.25
C PHE A 62 30.71 19.56 35.85
N LEU A 63 31.85 19.16 35.28
CA LEU A 63 31.97 18.64 33.91
C LEU A 63 31.12 17.39 33.66
N SER A 64 31.07 16.48 34.63
CA SER A 64 30.28 15.24 34.53
C SER A 64 28.78 15.45 34.71
N THR A 65 28.39 16.21 35.74
CA THR A 65 27.05 16.11 36.33
C THR A 65 26.42 17.47 36.61
N GLY A 66 27.11 18.34 37.36
CA GLY A 66 26.48 19.55 37.90
C GLY A 66 26.11 20.63 36.88
N TRP A 67 26.72 20.65 35.68
CA TRP A 67 26.21 21.50 34.59
C TRP A 67 24.83 21.06 34.08
N LYS A 68 24.47 19.78 34.22
CA LYS A 68 23.17 19.23 33.83
C LYS A 68 22.11 19.48 34.90
N GLU A 69 22.52 19.49 36.17
CA GLU A 69 21.70 20.00 37.29
C GLU A 69 21.52 21.54 37.21
N GLY A 70 22.38 22.20 36.43
CA GLY A 70 22.26 23.63 36.11
C GLY A 70 22.87 24.56 37.16
N TYR A 71 23.91 24.11 37.86
CA TYR A 71 24.75 24.98 38.69
C TYR A 71 25.73 25.77 37.81
N ASP A 72 25.97 27.03 38.17
CA ASP A 72 26.76 27.97 37.39
C ASP A 72 28.24 27.94 37.83
N PRO A 73 29.21 27.72 36.91
CA PRO A 73 30.62 27.44 37.23
C PRO A 73 31.39 28.62 37.84
N SER A 74 30.90 29.86 37.63
CA SER A 74 31.40 31.07 38.28
C SER A 74 30.34 32.17 38.15
N PRO A 75 30.41 33.27 38.94
CA PRO A 75 29.44 34.37 38.87
C PRO A 75 29.38 35.05 37.49
N ALA A 76 30.37 34.81 36.64
CA ALA A 76 30.52 35.42 35.31
C ALA A 76 29.86 34.61 34.18
N PHE A 77 29.25 33.45 34.44
CA PHE A 77 28.64 32.62 33.40
C PHE A 77 27.48 31.78 33.93
N SER A 78 26.26 32.03 33.45
CA SER A 78 25.11 31.18 33.74
C SER A 78 24.87 30.10 32.69
N VAL A 79 24.92 28.84 33.12
CA VAL A 79 24.65 27.62 32.34
C VAL A 79 23.25 27.64 31.78
N LYS A 80 22.25 27.94 32.62
CA LYS A 80 20.83 27.97 32.21
C LYS A 80 20.57 29.05 31.17
N ALA A 81 21.09 30.25 31.39
CA ALA A 81 20.94 31.36 30.44
C ALA A 81 21.70 31.12 29.13
N TYR A 82 22.88 30.48 29.15
CA TYR A 82 23.61 30.16 27.93
C TYR A 82 22.88 29.10 27.09
N LEU A 83 22.36 28.04 27.71
CA LEU A 83 21.58 27.00 27.03
C LEU A 83 20.21 27.52 26.54
N HIS A 84 19.65 28.55 27.18
CA HIS A 84 18.45 29.23 26.69
C HIS A 84 18.76 30.12 25.47
N ALA A 85 19.85 30.90 25.52
CA ALA A 85 20.27 31.78 24.43
C ALA A 85 20.88 31.03 23.23
N ASN A 86 21.31 29.78 23.42
CA ASN A 86 21.94 28.94 22.40
C ASN A 86 21.25 27.56 22.34
N PRO A 87 20.06 27.46 21.72
CA PRO A 87 19.32 26.20 21.59
C PRO A 87 20.13 25.09 20.88
N ASP A 88 21.00 25.47 19.95
CA ASP A 88 21.92 24.58 19.24
C ASP A 88 22.86 23.82 20.18
N VAL A 89 23.42 24.51 21.17
CA VAL A 89 24.32 23.92 22.19
C VAL A 89 23.54 23.00 23.14
N ARG A 90 22.28 23.36 23.43
CA ARG A 90 21.34 22.61 24.28
C ARG A 90 20.87 21.32 23.62
N GLU A 91 20.47 21.37 22.36
CA GLU A 91 20.02 20.20 21.58
C GLU A 91 21.19 19.26 21.23
N ALA A 92 22.41 19.80 21.04
CA ALA A 92 23.63 19.01 20.93
C ALA A 92 24.07 18.34 22.27
N GLY A 93 23.44 18.69 23.40
CA GLY A 93 23.76 18.15 24.72
C GLY A 93 25.20 18.43 25.17
N HIS A 94 25.81 19.51 24.68
CA HIS A 94 27.19 19.88 24.99
C HIS A 94 27.28 20.67 26.30
N ASN A 95 28.36 20.50 27.07
CA ASN A 95 28.60 21.34 28.24
C ASN A 95 28.73 22.81 27.78
N PRO A 96 27.85 23.72 28.24
CA PRO A 96 27.77 25.08 27.71
C PRO A 96 28.99 25.92 28.05
N PHE A 97 29.64 25.68 29.18
CA PHE A 97 30.85 26.43 29.57
C PHE A 97 32.06 25.99 28.75
N VAL A 98 32.22 24.68 28.52
CA VAL A 98 33.24 24.15 27.60
C VAL A 98 32.99 24.64 26.17
N HIS A 99 31.74 24.64 25.70
CA HIS A 99 31.38 25.18 24.38
C HIS A 99 31.69 26.68 24.26
N TYR A 100 31.34 27.47 25.27
CA TYR A 100 31.61 28.89 25.31
C TYR A 100 33.12 29.18 25.28
N LEU A 101 33.91 28.50 26.11
CA LEU A 101 35.36 28.70 26.20
C LEU A 101 36.12 28.23 24.95
N ARG A 102 35.59 27.24 24.19
CA ARG A 102 36.22 26.72 22.96
C ARG A 102 35.87 27.47 21.68
N TRP A 103 34.62 27.88 21.55
CA TRP A 103 34.07 28.40 20.30
C TRP A 103 33.20 29.63 20.52
N GLY A 104 32.25 29.57 21.47
CA GLY A 104 31.25 30.61 21.63
C GLY A 104 31.81 32.01 21.92
N ARG A 105 32.91 32.11 22.68
CA ARG A 105 33.60 33.37 22.99
C ARG A 105 34.21 34.03 21.74
N ASP A 106 34.82 33.23 20.87
CA ASP A 106 35.46 33.71 19.63
C ASP A 106 34.44 33.91 18.50
N GLU A 107 33.32 33.19 18.52
CA GLU A 107 32.13 33.43 17.70
C GLU A 107 31.36 34.71 18.12
N GLY A 108 31.71 35.33 19.25
CA GLY A 108 31.06 36.53 19.76
C GLY A 108 29.70 36.29 20.44
N ARG A 109 29.37 35.03 20.77
CA ARG A 109 28.19 34.70 21.60
C ARG A 109 28.39 35.30 22.99
N PRO A 110 27.40 36.02 23.57
CA PRO A 110 27.60 36.72 24.84
C PRO A 110 27.76 35.76 26.02
N ALA A 111 28.61 36.11 26.98
CA ALA A 111 28.58 35.53 28.32
C ALA A 111 27.32 36.04 29.05
N PRO A 112 26.39 35.16 29.48
CA PRO A 112 25.20 35.58 30.18
C PRO A 112 25.52 35.69 31.68
N LEU A 113 25.60 36.93 32.15
CA LEU A 113 25.73 37.27 33.56
C LEU A 113 24.38 37.10 34.28
N MET A 114 24.41 36.87 35.59
CA MET A 114 23.19 37.00 36.41
C MET A 114 22.68 38.46 36.42
N PRO A 115 21.35 38.70 36.52
CA PRO A 115 20.81 40.06 36.62
C PRO A 115 21.28 40.79 37.89
N ASP A 116 21.60 42.08 37.75
CA ASP A 116 22.03 42.95 38.86
C ASP A 116 20.84 43.32 39.77
N ILE A 117 20.64 42.53 40.82
CA ILE A 117 19.71 42.81 41.92
C ILE A 117 20.41 43.67 42.98
N GLY A 118 20.35 44.99 42.77
CA GLY A 118 21.02 46.00 43.60
C GLY A 118 20.72 45.92 45.10
N GLU A 119 21.67 46.42 45.91
CA GLU A 119 21.77 46.19 47.36
C GLU A 119 20.47 46.40 48.16
N PRO A 120 20.11 45.47 49.08
CA PRO A 120 18.97 45.65 49.97
C PRO A 120 19.23 46.76 51.01
N PRO A 121 18.19 47.45 51.51
CA PRO A 121 18.35 48.50 52.52
C PRO A 121 18.98 47.99 53.82
N ALA A 122 19.79 48.83 54.46
CA ALA A 122 20.55 48.48 55.66
C ALA A 122 19.70 48.30 56.93
N GLU A 123 20.24 47.48 57.85
CA GLU A 123 19.89 47.34 59.27
C GLU A 123 18.50 46.79 59.64
N ALA A 124 18.42 45.46 59.69
CA ALA A 124 17.70 44.75 60.76
C ALA A 124 18.57 43.57 61.24
N GLU A 125 18.96 43.55 62.52
CA GLU A 125 19.83 42.50 63.08
C GLU A 125 19.07 41.17 63.26
N GLY A 126 19.44 40.14 62.48
CA GLY A 126 18.91 38.78 62.60
C GLY A 126 19.78 37.78 61.85
N THR A 127 20.03 36.60 62.44
CA THR A 127 20.84 35.53 61.83
C THR A 127 20.02 34.70 60.85
N PRO A 128 20.47 34.50 59.60
CA PRO A 128 19.76 33.70 58.62
C PRO A 128 20.01 32.19 58.81
N GLU A 129 19.37 31.61 59.82
CA GLU A 129 18.96 30.19 59.79
C GLU A 129 17.47 30.15 59.44
N GLU A 130 17.10 29.29 58.48
CA GLU A 130 15.75 28.88 58.07
C GLU A 130 14.60 29.89 58.24
N THR A 131 14.18 30.53 57.15
CA THR A 131 12.86 31.20 57.07
C THR A 131 12.15 30.81 55.78
N ILE A 132 11.54 29.62 55.78
CA ILE A 132 10.46 29.31 54.84
C ILE A 132 9.26 30.18 55.23
N LEU A 133 8.77 31.00 54.30
CA LEU A 133 7.55 31.79 54.51
C LEU A 133 6.36 30.82 54.63
N ALA A 134 5.75 30.76 55.81
CA ALA A 134 4.61 29.89 56.07
C ALA A 134 3.42 30.28 55.17
N VAL A 135 3.09 29.39 54.22
CA VAL A 135 2.03 29.61 53.23
C VAL A 135 0.66 29.63 53.92
N ALA A 136 -0.12 30.68 53.67
CA ALA A 136 -1.48 30.76 54.17
C ALA A 136 -2.41 29.86 53.32
N PRO A 137 -3.30 29.04 53.91
CA PRO A 137 -4.21 28.19 53.15
C PRO A 137 -5.09 28.96 52.14
N SER A 138 -5.49 30.19 52.49
CA SER A 138 -6.24 31.09 51.61
C SER A 138 -5.49 31.53 50.36
N ASP A 139 -4.15 31.53 50.41
CA ASP A 139 -3.30 31.96 49.32
C ASP A 139 -2.95 30.77 48.40
N TYR A 140 -2.85 29.56 48.99
CA TYR A 140 -2.80 28.29 48.25
C TYR A 140 -4.11 28.05 47.48
N GLU A 141 -5.27 28.08 48.16
CA GLU A 141 -6.59 27.92 47.55
C GLU A 141 -6.82 28.95 46.42
N CYS A 142 -6.37 30.19 46.61
CA CYS A 142 -6.48 31.26 45.62
C CYS A 142 -5.62 31.03 44.37
N VAL A 143 -4.45 30.39 44.49
CA VAL A 143 -3.52 30.15 43.38
C VAL A 143 -3.84 28.86 42.63
N ALA A 144 -4.38 27.84 43.31
CA ALA A 144 -4.58 26.50 42.76
C ALA A 144 -5.51 26.41 41.53
N GLU A 145 -6.40 27.39 41.29
CA GLU A 145 -7.29 27.40 40.12
C GLU A 145 -6.65 28.00 38.85
N GLU A 146 -5.63 28.87 38.98
CA GLU A 146 -5.04 29.63 37.85
C GLU A 146 -3.51 29.41 37.68
N PHE A 147 -2.93 28.53 38.50
CA PHE A 147 -1.57 28.02 38.37
C PHE A 147 -1.53 26.88 37.34
N ASP A 148 -0.53 26.86 36.47
CA ASP A 148 -0.34 25.81 35.45
C ASP A 148 0.87 24.94 35.83
N PRO A 149 0.66 23.72 36.38
CA PRO A 149 1.76 22.84 36.75
C PRO A 149 2.61 22.38 35.57
N ALA A 150 2.04 22.27 34.36
CA ALA A 150 2.76 21.80 33.18
C ALA A 150 3.68 22.89 32.63
N PHE A 151 3.18 24.13 32.51
CA PHE A 151 4.02 25.29 32.21
C PHE A 151 5.08 25.52 33.30
N TYR A 152 4.69 25.48 34.57
CA TYR A 152 5.60 25.74 35.68
C TYR A 152 6.73 24.69 35.79
N LEU A 153 6.46 23.44 35.41
CA LEU A 153 7.49 22.41 35.30
C LEU A 153 8.54 22.70 34.22
N THR A 154 8.29 23.57 33.24
CA THR A 154 9.28 23.89 32.19
C THR A 154 10.51 24.63 32.72
N TYR A 155 10.43 25.26 33.90
CA TYR A 155 11.58 25.86 34.58
C TYR A 155 12.57 24.82 35.16
N PHE A 156 12.23 23.53 35.15
CA PHE A 156 13.02 22.45 35.76
C PHE A 156 13.55 21.48 34.70
N LEU A 157 14.88 21.43 34.51
CA LEU A 157 15.57 20.49 33.60
C LEU A 157 15.38 19.01 33.98
N THR A 158 14.92 18.73 35.19
CA THR A 158 14.41 17.43 35.64
C THR A 158 13.30 17.71 36.64
N PRO A 159 12.10 17.09 36.53
CA PRO A 159 11.00 17.38 37.43
C PRO A 159 11.39 17.16 38.90
N PRO A 160 11.00 18.05 39.83
CA PRO A 160 11.11 17.79 41.26
C PRO A 160 10.34 16.50 41.62
N GLY A 161 10.84 15.76 42.61
CA GLY A 161 10.27 14.48 43.01
C GLY A 161 8.82 14.60 43.51
N PRO A 162 8.04 13.52 43.51
CA PRO A 162 6.59 13.51 43.83
C PRO A 162 6.24 13.84 45.29
N GLU A 163 7.20 14.30 46.08
CA GLU A 163 7.06 14.77 47.47
C GLU A 163 7.15 16.31 47.56
N ILE A 164 7.33 17.02 46.44
CA ILE A 164 7.40 18.49 46.36
C ILE A 164 6.11 19.03 45.74
N ASP A 165 5.40 19.87 46.50
CA ASP A 165 4.23 20.62 46.02
C ASP A 165 4.69 21.85 45.20
N LEU A 166 4.24 21.93 43.94
CA LEU A 166 4.63 22.99 43.01
C LEU A 166 4.00 24.35 43.34
N ILE A 167 2.80 24.37 43.95
CA ILE A 167 2.10 25.59 44.37
C ILE A 167 2.73 26.12 45.65
N GLU A 168 3.05 25.25 46.62
CA GLU A 168 3.77 25.63 47.84
C GLU A 168 5.20 26.12 47.50
N HIS A 169 5.90 25.45 46.57
CA HIS A 169 7.18 25.91 46.02
C HIS A 169 7.06 27.28 45.35
N PHE A 170 6.04 27.49 44.49
CA PHE A 170 5.82 28.79 43.87
C PHE A 170 5.56 29.90 44.89
N LEU A 171 4.66 29.66 45.86
CA LEU A 171 4.25 30.63 46.87
C LEU A 171 5.39 31.02 47.83
N SER A 172 6.17 30.04 48.27
CA SER A 172 7.28 30.24 49.22
C SER A 172 8.54 30.82 48.56
N ARG A 173 8.85 30.45 47.31
CA ARG A 173 10.12 30.78 46.65
C ARG A 173 10.01 31.16 45.18
N GLY A 174 9.21 30.44 44.39
CA GLY A 174 9.24 30.53 42.93
C GLY A 174 9.01 31.93 42.34
N TRP A 175 8.12 32.73 42.93
CA TRP A 175 7.91 34.12 42.50
C TRP A 175 9.07 35.07 42.85
N ILE A 176 9.92 34.69 43.81
CA ILE A 176 11.13 35.43 44.22
C ILE A 176 12.26 35.13 43.24
N ASP A 177 12.40 33.86 42.85
CA ASP A 177 13.32 33.40 41.80
C ASP A 177 12.86 33.83 40.38
N GLY A 178 11.71 34.51 40.26
CA GLY A 178 11.23 35.14 39.02
C GLY A 178 10.46 34.23 38.06
N TYR A 179 10.02 33.05 38.50
CA TYR A 179 9.23 32.13 37.69
C TYR A 179 7.76 32.56 37.59
N ASP A 180 7.19 32.51 36.39
CA ASP A 180 5.79 32.87 36.14
C ASP A 180 4.88 31.66 36.43
N PRO A 181 3.75 31.82 37.15
CA PRO A 181 2.89 30.70 37.59
C PRO A 181 2.05 30.07 36.47
N SER A 182 1.83 30.79 35.38
CA SER A 182 1.15 30.33 34.16
C SER A 182 1.49 31.30 33.01
N PRO A 183 1.33 30.91 31.73
CA PRO A 183 1.67 31.77 30.58
C PRO A 183 0.93 33.13 30.60
N ALA A 184 -0.24 33.16 31.23
CA ALA A 184 -1.12 34.31 31.31
C ALA A 184 -0.64 35.42 32.28
N PHE A 185 0.30 35.15 33.19
CA PHE A 185 0.67 36.11 34.23
C PHE A 185 2.18 36.22 34.47
N SER A 186 2.76 37.39 34.16
CA SER A 186 4.17 37.62 34.46
C SER A 186 4.42 38.33 35.79
N VAL A 187 5.12 37.63 36.69
CA VAL A 187 5.57 38.09 38.01
C VAL A 187 6.41 39.36 37.87
N SER A 188 7.42 39.34 37.00
CA SER A 188 8.30 40.49 36.78
C SER A 188 7.54 41.70 36.22
N ALA A 189 6.63 41.48 35.25
CA ALA A 189 5.81 42.54 34.69
C ALA A 189 4.85 43.15 35.71
N TYR A 190 4.19 42.31 36.52
CA TYR A 190 3.24 42.79 37.51
C TYR A 190 3.93 43.65 38.57
N LEU A 191 5.10 43.24 39.03
CA LEU A 191 5.92 43.99 40.00
C LEU A 191 6.52 45.27 39.39
N GLU A 192 6.72 45.34 38.07
CA GLU A 192 7.15 46.55 37.36
C GLU A 192 5.99 47.54 37.16
N ALA A 193 4.85 47.06 36.67
CA ALA A 193 3.64 47.85 36.47
C ALA A 193 2.97 48.32 37.78
N ASN A 194 3.22 47.64 38.90
CA ASN A 194 2.68 47.96 40.22
C ASN A 194 3.79 48.11 41.27
N PRO A 195 4.55 49.24 41.28
CA PRO A 195 5.61 49.49 42.26
C PRO A 195 5.12 49.52 43.72
N ASP A 196 3.82 49.79 43.96
CA ASP A 196 3.21 49.72 45.29
C ASP A 196 3.00 48.26 45.77
N VAL A 197 3.08 47.26 44.89
CA VAL A 197 3.10 45.84 45.26
C VAL A 197 4.55 45.40 45.50
N ARG A 198 5.47 45.76 44.59
CA ARG A 198 6.91 45.51 44.73
C ARG A 198 7.48 46.04 46.05
N SER A 199 7.14 47.27 46.42
CA SER A 199 7.58 47.90 47.68
C SER A 199 6.92 47.35 48.95
N LYS A 200 5.90 46.49 48.84
CA LYS A 200 5.29 45.78 49.98
C LYS A 200 5.84 44.36 50.17
N GLY A 201 6.59 43.82 49.21
CA GLY A 201 7.17 42.47 49.29
C GLY A 201 6.16 41.32 49.32
N VAL A 202 4.95 41.53 48.79
CA VAL A 202 3.88 40.51 48.75
C VAL A 202 3.86 39.77 47.41
N ASN A 203 3.49 38.48 47.41
CA ASN A 203 3.41 37.67 46.20
C ASN A 203 2.48 38.35 45.17
N PRO A 204 2.97 38.64 43.95
CA PRO A 204 2.24 39.43 42.97
C PRO A 204 1.03 38.68 42.37
N PHE A 205 1.09 37.35 42.26
CA PHE A 205 -0.01 36.56 41.71
C PHE A 205 -1.16 36.45 42.72
N VAL A 206 -0.85 36.17 43.99
CA VAL A 206 -1.83 36.22 45.09
C VAL A 206 -2.47 37.61 45.18
N HIS A 207 -1.66 38.69 45.13
CA HIS A 207 -2.19 40.06 45.12
C HIS A 207 -3.08 40.32 43.89
N TYR A 208 -2.71 39.82 42.72
CA TYR A 208 -3.49 39.99 41.50
C TYR A 208 -4.85 39.29 41.61
N LEU A 209 -4.87 38.00 41.93
CA LEU A 209 -6.11 37.21 42.00
C LEU A 209 -7.06 37.71 43.09
N GLN A 210 -6.55 38.02 44.29
CA GLN A 210 -7.39 38.49 45.40
C GLN A 210 -7.91 39.93 45.22
N ARG A 211 -7.17 40.81 44.52
CA ARG A 211 -7.49 42.26 44.46
C ARG A 211 -7.16 42.91 43.13
N GLY A 212 -5.97 42.67 42.59
CA GLY A 212 -5.47 43.36 41.38
C GLY A 212 -6.40 43.22 40.17
N ARG A 213 -7.03 42.05 40.00
CA ARG A 213 -8.01 41.76 38.95
C ARG A 213 -9.28 42.62 39.07
N LEU A 214 -9.78 42.80 40.29
CA LEU A 214 -10.95 43.67 40.60
C LEU A 214 -10.60 45.17 40.59
N GLU A 215 -9.36 45.52 40.96
CA GLU A 215 -8.81 46.88 40.88
C GLU A 215 -8.45 47.30 39.44
N GLY A 216 -8.52 46.39 38.45
CA GLY A 216 -8.10 46.67 37.07
C GLY A 216 -6.61 46.97 36.92
N ARG A 217 -5.77 46.40 37.80
CA ARG A 217 -4.31 46.61 37.79
C ARG A 217 -3.72 46.09 36.49
N ARG A 218 -2.87 46.91 35.86
CA ARG A 218 -2.13 46.50 34.67
C ARG A 218 -1.15 45.37 35.02
N PHE A 219 -1.14 44.38 34.16
CA PHE A 219 -0.18 43.29 34.09
C PHE A 219 0.17 43.08 32.61
N ALA A 220 1.18 42.27 32.33
CA ALA A 220 1.42 41.73 31.00
C ALA A 220 1.66 40.22 31.12
N PRO A 221 1.39 39.43 30.07
CA PRO A 221 1.78 38.02 30.04
C PRO A 221 3.30 37.84 30.15
N THR A 222 3.73 36.58 30.28
CA THR A 222 5.13 36.18 30.14
C THR A 222 5.70 36.67 28.80
N ALA A 223 7.02 36.72 28.64
CA ALA A 223 7.65 37.16 27.38
C ALA A 223 7.16 36.40 26.13
N ALA A 224 6.67 35.16 26.31
CA ALA A 224 6.01 34.35 25.29
C ALA A 224 4.66 34.91 24.77
N GLY A 225 4.12 35.97 25.38
CA GLY A 225 2.82 36.56 25.02
C GLY A 225 2.81 38.09 25.06
N ARG A 226 3.89 38.75 24.58
CA ARG A 226 3.97 40.23 24.53
C ARG A 226 4.10 40.87 23.14
N ASP A 227 4.29 40.08 22.09
CA ASP A 227 4.24 40.63 20.73
C ASP A 227 2.82 40.54 20.15
N SER A 228 2.36 41.69 19.60
CA SER A 228 1.19 41.90 18.72
C SER A 228 -0.14 42.47 19.27
N ASP A 229 -0.06 43.52 20.09
CA ASP A 229 -1.18 44.47 20.28
C ASP A 229 -1.39 45.34 19.00
N ILE A 230 -2.09 44.78 17.99
CA ILE A 230 -2.92 45.41 16.92
C ILE A 230 -3.09 44.40 15.77
N ALA A 231 -4.34 44.01 15.49
CA ALA A 231 -4.77 43.29 14.29
C ALA A 231 -4.06 41.95 13.99
N ASN A 232 -3.62 41.23 15.01
CA ASN A 232 -3.25 39.82 14.88
C ASN A 232 -4.39 38.90 15.31
N ILE A 233 -4.49 37.79 14.58
CA ILE A 233 -5.27 36.62 14.94
C ILE A 233 -4.45 35.80 15.93
N GLU A 234 -5.04 35.35 17.04
CA GLU A 234 -4.36 34.36 17.89
C GLU A 234 -4.11 33.09 17.06
N LEU A 235 -2.91 32.50 17.11
CA LEU A 235 -2.72 31.14 16.57
C LEU A 235 -3.75 30.17 17.17
N SER A 236 -4.14 30.38 18.43
CA SER A 236 -5.22 29.61 19.08
C SER A 236 -6.57 29.77 18.37
N ASP A 237 -6.96 30.97 17.91
CA ASP A 237 -8.23 31.16 17.19
C ASP A 237 -8.23 30.46 15.83
N TYR A 238 -7.07 30.39 15.16
CA TYR A 238 -6.92 29.58 13.96
C TYR A 238 -7.10 28.08 14.26
N GLU A 239 -6.45 27.57 15.32
CA GLU A 239 -6.59 26.18 15.77
C GLU A 239 -8.03 25.82 16.19
N TRP A 240 -8.77 26.75 16.80
CA TRP A 240 -10.18 26.55 17.15
C TRP A 240 -11.12 26.62 15.94
N VAL A 241 -10.84 27.48 14.95
CA VAL A 241 -11.73 27.70 13.79
C VAL A 241 -11.48 26.72 12.65
N ALA A 242 -10.23 26.36 12.35
CA ALA A 242 -9.87 25.50 11.21
C ALA A 242 -10.65 24.16 11.13
N PRO A 243 -10.97 23.44 12.23
CA PRO A 243 -11.72 22.18 12.17
C PRO A 243 -13.21 22.34 11.83
N GLU A 244 -13.78 23.54 12.00
CA GLU A 244 -15.22 23.83 11.85
C GLU A 244 -15.50 24.77 10.65
N PHE A 245 -14.46 25.29 10.01
CA PHE A 245 -14.52 26.26 8.92
C PHE A 245 -14.57 25.56 7.56
N ASP A 246 -15.67 25.71 6.82
CA ASP A 246 -15.81 25.16 5.47
C ASP A 246 -15.29 26.17 4.46
N SER A 247 -14.00 26.09 4.16
CA SER A 247 -13.33 26.90 3.13
C SER A 247 -14.03 26.87 1.77
N ALA A 248 -14.69 25.76 1.38
CA ALA A 248 -15.40 25.65 0.11
C ALA A 248 -16.78 26.32 0.15
N PHE A 249 -17.49 26.26 1.27
CA PHE A 249 -18.72 27.04 1.50
C PHE A 249 -18.40 28.54 1.58
N TYR A 250 -17.40 28.93 2.37
CA TYR A 250 -17.00 30.32 2.56
C TYR A 250 -16.58 30.96 1.23
N LEU A 251 -15.75 30.27 0.43
CA LEU A 251 -15.37 30.74 -0.92
C LEU A 251 -16.59 30.89 -1.85
N ARG A 252 -17.55 29.95 -1.80
CA ARG A 252 -18.79 30.02 -2.63
C ARG A 252 -19.70 31.20 -2.27
N HIS A 253 -19.62 31.73 -1.06
CA HIS A 253 -20.40 32.89 -0.60
C HIS A 253 -19.59 34.20 -0.60
N PHE A 254 -18.29 34.15 -0.93
CA PHE A 254 -17.42 35.32 -0.97
C PHE A 254 -17.30 35.87 -2.42
N PRO A 255 -17.79 37.09 -2.71
CA PRO A 255 -18.12 37.50 -4.08
C PRO A 255 -16.94 38.00 -4.95
N GLU A 256 -15.72 38.10 -4.42
CA GLU A 256 -14.52 38.47 -5.19
C GLU A 256 -13.32 37.59 -4.80
N PRO A 257 -12.79 36.71 -5.69
CA PRO A 257 -11.58 35.96 -5.39
C PRO A 257 -10.36 36.90 -5.33
N PRO A 258 -9.59 36.92 -4.23
CA PRO A 258 -8.35 37.67 -4.16
C PRO A 258 -7.24 37.04 -5.02
N GLY A 259 -6.08 37.70 -5.09
CA GLY A 259 -4.86 37.10 -5.63
C GLY A 259 -4.45 35.84 -4.87
N SER A 260 -3.61 35.01 -5.50
CA SER A 260 -3.29 33.62 -5.14
C SER A 260 -2.47 33.39 -3.85
N GLU A 261 -2.58 34.29 -2.86
CA GLU A 261 -1.79 34.30 -1.62
C GLU A 261 -2.62 34.80 -0.41
N ILE A 262 -3.87 34.34 -0.25
CA ILE A 262 -4.70 34.65 0.93
C ILE A 262 -5.26 33.38 1.56
N ASP A 263 -4.98 33.18 2.84
CA ASP A 263 -5.60 32.17 3.69
C ASP A 263 -7.06 32.55 3.99
N LEU A 264 -7.99 31.61 3.81
CA LEU A 264 -9.43 31.86 3.94
C LEU A 264 -9.90 31.93 5.40
N ILE A 265 -9.25 31.19 6.31
CA ILE A 265 -9.50 31.24 7.75
C ILE A 265 -8.97 32.56 8.30
N GLU A 266 -7.75 32.96 7.92
CA GLU A 266 -7.18 34.27 8.26
C GLU A 266 -8.06 35.42 7.73
N HIS A 267 -8.54 35.30 6.48
CA HIS A 267 -9.45 36.26 5.89
C HIS A 267 -10.80 36.34 6.63
N PHE A 268 -11.38 35.22 7.06
CA PHE A 268 -12.61 35.21 7.85
C PHE A 268 -12.41 35.82 9.25
N LEU A 269 -11.36 35.38 9.94
CA LEU A 269 -11.05 35.81 11.30
C LEU A 269 -10.74 37.31 11.35
N SER A 270 -10.10 37.88 10.32
CA SER A 270 -9.78 39.31 10.23
C SER A 270 -10.89 40.19 9.64
N LYS A 271 -11.66 39.70 8.66
CA LYS A 271 -12.60 40.53 7.85
C LYS A 271 -13.95 39.89 7.57
N GLY A 272 -14.00 38.58 7.30
CA GLY A 272 -15.23 37.90 6.85
C GLY A 272 -16.41 38.07 7.81
N HIS A 273 -16.17 37.82 9.09
CA HIS A 273 -17.19 37.97 10.12
C HIS A 273 -17.69 39.42 10.30
N LEU A 274 -16.84 40.42 10.05
CA LEU A 274 -17.23 41.85 10.09
C LEU A 274 -18.11 42.24 8.91
N ALA A 275 -17.94 41.57 7.76
CA ALA A 275 -18.78 41.72 6.58
C ALA A 275 -20.06 40.86 6.63
N GLY A 276 -20.21 40.00 7.65
CA GLY A 276 -21.36 39.11 7.79
C GLY A 276 -21.33 37.87 6.88
N PHE A 277 -20.16 37.47 6.39
CA PHE A 277 -20.01 36.20 5.68
C PHE A 277 -19.98 35.03 6.66
N ASP A 278 -20.71 33.98 6.34
CA ASP A 278 -20.87 32.80 7.19
C ASP A 278 -19.73 31.79 6.94
N PRO A 279 -19.02 31.31 7.99
CA PRO A 279 -17.83 30.47 7.87
C PRO A 279 -18.12 29.01 7.49
N SER A 280 -19.36 28.55 7.65
CA SER A 280 -19.79 27.19 7.36
C SER A 280 -21.32 27.15 7.17
N PRO A 281 -21.87 26.08 6.56
CA PRO A 281 -23.33 25.91 6.45
C PRO A 281 -24.05 25.85 7.81
N THR A 282 -23.33 25.52 8.88
CA THR A 282 -23.87 25.27 10.22
C THR A 282 -23.84 26.48 11.15
N PHE A 283 -23.20 27.59 10.76
CA PHE A 283 -23.08 28.78 11.61
C PHE A 283 -23.34 30.08 10.83
N SER A 284 -24.40 30.81 11.18
CA SER A 284 -24.61 32.16 10.64
C SER A 284 -24.15 33.25 11.62
N VAL A 285 -23.19 34.04 11.16
CA VAL A 285 -22.63 35.22 11.83
C VAL A 285 -23.72 36.24 12.14
N SER A 286 -24.59 36.52 11.16
CA SER A 286 -25.65 37.50 11.31
C SER A 286 -26.66 37.10 12.40
N ALA A 287 -27.18 35.87 12.30
CA ALA A 287 -28.23 35.36 13.17
C ALA A 287 -27.73 35.07 14.59
N TYR A 288 -26.50 34.56 14.76
CA TYR A 288 -25.90 34.37 16.09
C TYR A 288 -25.66 35.71 16.80
N LEU A 289 -25.26 36.77 16.08
CA LEU A 289 -25.14 38.12 16.63
C LEU A 289 -26.51 38.78 16.94
N ASP A 290 -27.60 38.40 16.27
CA ASP A 290 -28.96 38.84 16.62
C ASP A 290 -29.47 38.13 17.87
N ALA A 291 -29.18 36.83 18.03
CA ALA A 291 -29.54 36.07 19.23
C ALA A 291 -28.69 36.46 20.46
N ASN A 292 -27.41 36.80 20.26
CA ASN A 292 -26.44 37.07 21.34
C ASN A 292 -26.00 38.54 21.33
N ALA A 293 -26.87 39.41 21.83
CA ALA A 293 -26.65 40.85 21.86
C ALA A 293 -25.45 41.29 22.72
N ASP A 294 -25.01 40.47 23.68
CA ASP A 294 -23.79 40.64 24.45
C ASP A 294 -22.53 40.44 23.59
N VAL A 295 -22.49 39.38 22.77
CA VAL A 295 -21.42 39.13 21.79
C VAL A 295 -21.35 40.25 20.75
N ARG A 296 -22.50 40.71 20.25
CA ARG A 296 -22.60 41.89 19.38
C ARG A 296 -22.07 43.18 20.03
N THR A 297 -22.18 43.31 21.35
CA THR A 297 -21.70 44.49 22.07
C THR A 297 -20.23 44.37 22.46
N SER A 298 -19.69 43.16 22.61
CA SER A 298 -18.28 42.91 22.95
C SER A 298 -17.34 43.07 21.75
N GLY A 299 -17.83 42.85 20.52
CA GLY A 299 -17.03 42.97 19.29
C GLY A 299 -16.10 41.78 19.02
N PHE A 300 -16.24 40.68 19.76
CA PHE A 300 -15.55 39.42 19.47
C PHE A 300 -16.00 38.83 18.13
N ASN A 301 -15.11 38.06 17.48
CA ASN A 301 -15.52 37.23 16.35
C ASN A 301 -16.59 36.22 16.85
N PRO A 302 -17.79 36.20 16.25
CA PRO A 302 -18.91 35.40 16.76
C PRO A 302 -18.69 33.89 16.63
N PHE A 303 -17.95 33.43 15.62
CA PHE A 303 -17.68 32.00 15.42
C PHE A 303 -16.65 31.49 16.42
N VAL A 304 -15.58 32.25 16.62
CA VAL A 304 -14.61 32.05 17.73
C VAL A 304 -15.34 32.00 19.07
N HIS A 305 -16.22 32.98 19.34
CA HIS A 305 -17.00 33.02 20.57
C HIS A 305 -17.89 31.78 20.74
N TYR A 306 -18.53 31.32 19.66
CA TYR A 306 -19.34 30.11 19.68
C TYR A 306 -18.52 28.85 19.98
N ILE A 307 -17.37 28.67 19.31
CA ILE A 307 -16.53 27.49 19.48
C ILE A 307 -15.89 27.46 20.87
N ARG A 308 -15.28 28.57 21.32
CA ARG A 308 -14.55 28.64 22.60
C ARG A 308 -15.47 28.64 23.83
N TRP A 309 -16.68 29.22 23.73
CA TRP A 309 -17.61 29.33 24.88
C TRP A 309 -19.07 29.01 24.55
N GLY A 310 -19.64 29.58 23.49
CA GLY A 310 -21.10 29.55 23.25
C GLY A 310 -21.71 28.16 23.11
N ARG A 311 -20.99 27.20 22.51
CA ARG A 311 -21.37 25.78 22.41
C ARG A 311 -21.47 25.12 23.79
N ARG A 312 -20.61 25.50 24.73
CA ARG A 312 -20.60 24.99 26.12
C ARG A 312 -21.61 25.72 27.01
N GLU A 313 -21.90 26.99 26.72
CA GLU A 313 -22.95 27.78 27.38
C GLU A 313 -24.37 27.45 26.88
N GLY A 314 -24.51 26.66 25.81
CA GLY A 314 -25.81 26.30 25.22
C GLY A 314 -26.49 27.45 24.49
N ARG A 315 -25.72 28.37 23.89
CA ARG A 315 -26.24 29.52 23.15
C ARG A 315 -26.87 29.09 21.83
N ASP A 316 -28.04 29.65 21.54
CA ASP A 316 -28.86 29.24 20.40
C ASP A 316 -28.25 29.68 19.06
N LEU A 317 -28.22 28.74 18.10
CA LEU A 317 -27.87 28.98 16.71
C LEU A 317 -29.15 29.30 15.94
N ALA A 318 -29.54 30.58 15.96
CA ALA A 318 -30.66 31.06 15.15
C ALA A 318 -30.45 30.67 13.67
N ARG A 319 -31.32 29.79 13.15
CA ARG A 319 -31.15 29.16 11.84
C ARG A 319 -31.21 30.17 10.68
N PRO A 320 -30.47 29.95 9.57
CA PRO A 320 -30.61 30.74 8.35
C PRO A 320 -32.05 30.76 7.80
N VAL A 321 -32.42 31.87 7.15
CA VAL A 321 -33.75 32.06 6.55
C VAL A 321 -33.84 31.36 5.19
N LYS A 322 -34.92 30.61 4.94
CA LYS A 322 -35.14 29.91 3.66
C LYS A 322 -35.20 30.86 2.45
N ALA A 323 -34.21 30.69 1.55
CA ALA A 323 -34.29 30.96 0.11
C ALA A 323 -33.22 30.11 -0.58
N GLY A 324 -33.43 29.48 -1.73
CA GLY A 324 -34.65 29.34 -2.54
C GLY A 324 -34.27 28.91 -3.96
N GLU A 325 -34.73 27.74 -4.40
CA GLU A 325 -34.38 27.10 -5.69
C GLU A 325 -32.87 26.79 -5.86
N GLN A 326 -32.43 25.62 -5.39
CA GLN A 326 -31.16 24.97 -5.77
C GLN A 326 -31.40 23.48 -6.09
N ASP A 327 -30.48 22.89 -6.85
CA ASP A 327 -30.75 21.68 -7.64
C ASP A 327 -30.68 20.35 -6.87
N LEU A 328 -31.64 19.47 -7.17
CA LEU A 328 -31.83 18.16 -6.55
C LEU A 328 -31.10 17.06 -7.34
N ARG A 329 -29.74 16.95 -7.24
CA ARG A 329 -29.03 15.72 -7.66
C ARG A 329 -27.53 15.52 -7.38
N THR A 330 -26.71 16.54 -7.12
CA THR A 330 -25.25 16.34 -7.06
C THR A 330 -24.77 15.77 -5.72
N PHE A 331 -24.25 14.54 -5.74
CA PHE A 331 -23.40 13.95 -4.71
C PHE A 331 -21.96 13.90 -5.20
N ASP A 332 -20.97 13.98 -4.30
CA ASP A 332 -19.54 13.99 -4.64
C ASP A 332 -18.80 12.69 -4.28
N LEU A 333 -17.50 12.62 -4.58
CA LEU A 333 -16.66 11.46 -4.25
C LEU A 333 -16.61 11.18 -2.73
N SER A 334 -16.68 12.20 -1.88
CA SER A 334 -16.74 12.02 -0.43
C SER A 334 -18.12 11.53 0.04
N ASP A 335 -19.22 11.86 -0.66
CA ASP A 335 -20.53 11.22 -0.42
C ASP A 335 -20.51 9.73 -0.79
N TYR A 336 -19.89 9.39 -1.93
CA TYR A 336 -19.71 8.01 -2.35
C TYR A 336 -18.87 7.24 -1.32
N GLU A 337 -17.73 7.78 -0.89
CA GLU A 337 -16.87 7.15 0.12
C GLU A 337 -17.54 7.07 1.51
N LEU A 338 -18.30 8.09 1.93
CA LEU A 338 -19.09 8.07 3.17
C LEU A 338 -20.16 6.98 3.14
N VAL A 339 -20.92 6.87 2.05
CA VAL A 339 -21.96 5.84 1.92
C VAL A 339 -21.33 4.46 1.80
N ALA A 340 -20.25 4.27 1.02
CA ALA A 340 -19.56 3.00 0.84
C ALA A 340 -19.07 2.34 2.14
N LEU A 341 -18.91 3.09 3.23
CA LEU A 341 -18.51 2.59 4.55
C LEU A 341 -19.67 1.98 5.37
N GLU A 342 -20.93 2.35 5.07
CA GLU A 342 -22.12 2.02 5.88
C GLU A 342 -23.31 1.50 5.06
N PHE A 343 -23.12 1.38 3.74
CA PHE A 343 -24.03 0.76 2.78
C PHE A 343 -23.88 -0.77 2.81
N ASP A 344 -24.99 -1.50 2.61
CA ASP A 344 -25.00 -2.97 2.62
C ASP A 344 -25.54 -3.48 1.28
N ASP A 345 -24.61 -3.74 0.36
CA ASP A 345 -24.89 -4.26 -0.99
C ASP A 345 -25.87 -5.45 -0.96
N ALA A 346 -25.72 -6.36 0.01
CA ALA A 346 -26.52 -7.56 0.11
C ALA A 346 -27.92 -7.27 0.67
N PHE A 347 -28.07 -6.38 1.66
CA PHE A 347 -29.38 -5.88 2.10
C PHE A 347 -30.10 -5.14 0.97
N TYR A 348 -29.38 -4.28 0.26
CA TYR A 348 -29.93 -3.45 -0.81
C TYR A 348 -30.44 -4.30 -1.97
N LEU A 349 -29.62 -5.24 -2.47
CA LEU A 349 -29.99 -6.23 -3.48
C LEU A 349 -31.15 -7.14 -3.08
N ARG A 350 -31.35 -7.41 -1.78
CA ARG A 350 -32.46 -8.28 -1.30
C ARG A 350 -33.83 -7.61 -1.31
N HIS A 351 -33.89 -6.28 -1.32
CA HIS A 351 -35.14 -5.51 -1.40
C HIS A 351 -35.42 -5.00 -2.82
N PHE A 352 -34.37 -4.67 -3.56
CA PHE A 352 -34.37 -4.33 -4.97
C PHE A 352 -34.81 -5.54 -5.84
N SER A 353 -35.95 -5.42 -6.53
CA SER A 353 -36.69 -6.58 -7.07
C SER A 353 -36.69 -6.73 -8.59
N ASP A 354 -36.34 -5.68 -9.35
CA ASP A 354 -36.06 -5.79 -10.79
C ASP A 354 -34.57 -6.09 -11.00
N HIS A 355 -34.25 -7.12 -11.78
CA HIS A 355 -32.86 -7.55 -12.01
C HIS A 355 -32.19 -6.67 -13.09
N PRO A 356 -31.11 -5.93 -12.78
CA PRO A 356 -30.29 -5.27 -13.81
C PRO A 356 -29.32 -6.26 -14.46
N GLY A 357 -28.58 -5.78 -15.46
CA GLY A 357 -27.39 -6.47 -15.97
C GLY A 357 -26.23 -6.45 -14.95
N GLU A 358 -25.19 -7.23 -15.24
CA GLU A 358 -24.10 -7.59 -14.32
C GLU A 358 -23.13 -6.43 -13.95
N ASP A 359 -23.38 -5.21 -14.42
CA ASP A 359 -22.50 -4.02 -14.35
C ASP A 359 -23.20 -2.77 -13.74
N ILE A 360 -23.90 -2.88 -12.60
CA ILE A 360 -24.42 -1.70 -11.87
C ILE A 360 -23.71 -1.50 -10.52
N ASP A 361 -23.22 -0.28 -10.31
CA ASP A 361 -22.78 0.20 -9.01
C ASP A 361 -23.99 0.53 -8.11
N LEU A 362 -24.08 -0.18 -6.99
CA LEU A 362 -25.23 -0.12 -6.08
C LEU A 362 -25.24 1.15 -5.22
N ILE A 363 -24.05 1.70 -4.92
CA ILE A 363 -23.87 2.92 -4.14
C ILE A 363 -24.20 4.13 -5.01
N GLU A 364 -23.74 4.14 -6.27
CA GLU A 364 -24.11 5.15 -7.26
C GLU A 364 -25.62 5.12 -7.57
N HIS A 365 -26.21 3.93 -7.74
CA HIS A 365 -27.67 3.77 -7.90
C HIS A 365 -28.43 4.27 -6.67
N PHE A 366 -27.97 3.96 -5.45
CA PHE A 366 -28.60 4.46 -4.23
C PHE A 366 -28.54 5.99 -4.15
N LEU A 367 -27.37 6.59 -4.36
CA LEU A 367 -27.11 8.03 -4.24
C LEU A 367 -27.87 8.85 -5.29
N SER A 368 -27.94 8.35 -6.53
CA SER A 368 -28.61 9.03 -7.64
C SER A 368 -30.14 8.92 -7.60
N LYS A 369 -30.68 7.76 -7.19
CA LYS A 369 -32.11 7.43 -7.35
C LYS A 369 -32.70 6.69 -6.16
N GLY A 370 -31.99 5.69 -5.64
CA GLY A 370 -32.51 4.74 -4.66
C GLY A 370 -33.12 5.37 -3.41
N TRP A 371 -32.46 6.40 -2.86
CA TRP A 371 -32.97 7.12 -1.70
C TRP A 371 -34.29 7.85 -1.97
N SER A 372 -34.50 8.33 -3.21
CA SER A 372 -35.70 9.08 -3.61
C SER A 372 -36.90 8.18 -3.93
N ASP A 373 -36.63 6.94 -4.39
CA ASP A 373 -37.62 5.88 -4.51
C ASP A 373 -37.96 5.22 -3.15
N GLY A 374 -37.23 5.56 -2.08
CA GLY A 374 -37.47 5.10 -0.71
C GLY A 374 -36.77 3.80 -0.32
N TRP A 375 -35.71 3.39 -1.03
CA TRP A 375 -34.96 2.16 -0.74
C TRP A 375 -33.89 2.37 0.32
N ASP A 376 -34.06 1.73 1.48
CA ASP A 376 -33.14 1.86 2.61
C ASP A 376 -31.72 1.31 2.26
N PRO A 377 -30.63 2.07 2.53
CA PRO A 377 -29.27 1.75 2.07
C PRO A 377 -28.59 0.61 2.83
N SER A 378 -29.00 0.36 4.08
CA SER A 378 -28.55 -0.77 4.88
C SER A 378 -29.54 -1.02 6.01
N ALA A 379 -29.55 -2.23 6.58
CA ALA A 379 -30.42 -2.58 7.71
C ALA A 379 -30.31 -1.59 8.89
N SER A 380 -29.14 -0.95 9.07
CA SER A 380 -28.92 0.02 10.14
C SER A 380 -29.58 1.40 9.97
N PHE A 381 -30.15 1.73 8.80
CA PHE A 381 -30.72 3.05 8.52
C PHE A 381 -31.99 2.98 7.67
N SER A 382 -33.10 3.55 8.18
CA SER A 382 -34.33 3.73 7.40
C SER A 382 -34.59 5.19 7.05
N LEU A 383 -34.72 5.46 5.75
CA LEU A 383 -35.04 6.75 5.16
C LEU A 383 -36.38 7.28 5.66
N SER A 384 -37.39 6.41 5.71
CA SER A 384 -38.76 6.78 6.09
C SER A 384 -38.83 7.29 7.53
N ALA A 385 -38.32 6.50 8.48
CA ALA A 385 -38.23 6.89 9.89
C ALA A 385 -37.32 8.10 10.12
N TYR A 386 -36.23 8.23 9.35
CA TYR A 386 -35.34 9.39 9.47
C TYR A 386 -35.99 10.69 8.99
N LEU A 387 -36.71 10.65 7.86
CA LEU A 387 -37.46 11.77 7.32
C LEU A 387 -38.68 12.15 8.19
N GLU A 388 -39.38 11.18 8.76
CA GLU A 388 -40.51 11.46 9.67
C GLU A 388 -40.04 12.11 10.98
N ALA A 389 -38.93 11.64 11.55
CA ALA A 389 -38.36 12.23 12.76
C ALA A 389 -37.59 13.55 12.50
N ASN A 390 -37.15 13.79 11.27
CA ASN A 390 -36.39 14.99 10.87
C ASN A 390 -37.02 15.64 9.62
N PRO A 391 -38.22 16.24 9.73
CA PRO A 391 -38.92 16.79 8.56
C PRO A 391 -38.13 17.91 7.86
N ASP A 392 -37.24 18.61 8.57
CA ASP A 392 -36.36 19.63 8.01
C ASP A 392 -35.28 19.07 7.05
N VAL A 393 -35.06 17.75 7.04
CA VAL A 393 -34.24 17.06 6.02
C VAL A 393 -35.05 16.79 4.75
N GLY A 394 -36.32 16.38 4.89
CA GLY A 394 -37.24 16.26 3.74
C GLY A 394 -37.52 17.61 3.08
N ASP A 395 -37.60 18.66 3.89
CA ASP A 395 -37.81 20.05 3.47
C ASP A 395 -36.56 20.74 2.89
N SER A 396 -35.39 20.08 2.90
CA SER A 396 -34.09 20.64 2.48
C SER A 396 -33.44 19.97 1.26
N ALA A 397 -34.11 18.98 0.66
CA ALA A 397 -33.68 18.32 -0.59
C ALA A 397 -32.36 17.50 -0.54
N TRP A 398 -31.85 17.18 0.66
CA TRP A 398 -30.67 16.31 0.80
C TRP A 398 -31.02 14.83 0.75
N ASN A 399 -30.08 14.01 0.25
CA ASN A 399 -30.13 12.56 0.47
C ASN A 399 -30.10 12.31 2.00
N PRO A 400 -31.12 11.66 2.60
CA PRO A 400 -31.24 11.62 4.06
C PRO A 400 -30.18 10.75 4.73
N PHE A 401 -29.63 9.75 4.03
CA PHE A 401 -28.53 8.93 4.56
C PHE A 401 -27.21 9.70 4.54
N VAL A 402 -26.91 10.41 3.45
CA VAL A 402 -25.77 11.33 3.36
C VAL A 402 -25.85 12.39 4.46
N HIS A 403 -27.02 13.02 4.64
CA HIS A 403 -27.25 13.99 5.71
C HIS A 403 -27.03 13.37 7.10
N TYR A 404 -27.50 12.14 7.34
CA TYR A 404 -27.27 11.42 8.59
C TYR A 404 -25.79 11.12 8.83
N LEU A 405 -25.06 10.64 7.82
CA LEU A 405 -23.64 10.30 7.94
C LEU A 405 -22.75 11.54 8.13
N ARG A 406 -22.99 12.63 7.38
CA ARG A 406 -22.23 13.88 7.49
C ARG A 406 -22.53 14.65 8.78
N TRP A 407 -23.80 14.76 9.19
CA TRP A 407 -24.21 15.65 10.27
C TRP A 407 -25.15 14.99 11.29
N GLY A 408 -26.20 14.30 10.84
CA GLY A 408 -27.27 13.83 11.73
C GLY A 408 -26.83 12.87 12.85
N ARG A 409 -25.80 12.05 12.60
CA ARG A 409 -25.18 11.17 13.60
C ARG A 409 -24.46 11.97 14.70
N ALA A 410 -23.77 13.06 14.34
CA ALA A 410 -23.06 13.94 15.26
C ALA A 410 -24.01 14.91 16.00
N GLU A 411 -25.05 15.41 15.31
CA GLU A 411 -26.13 16.22 15.90
C GLU A 411 -27.05 15.42 16.85
N GLY A 412 -26.87 14.10 16.96
CA GLY A 412 -27.69 13.23 17.82
C GLY A 412 -29.14 13.08 17.35
N ARG A 413 -29.41 13.32 16.05
CA ARG A 413 -30.75 13.23 15.46
C ARG A 413 -31.30 11.81 15.55
N SER A 414 -32.22 11.60 16.49
CA SER A 414 -32.95 10.35 16.62
C SER A 414 -33.88 10.11 15.43
N PHE A 415 -34.17 8.84 15.17
CA PHE A 415 -35.26 8.44 14.30
C PHE A 415 -35.96 7.20 14.86
N SER A 416 -37.27 7.33 15.09
CA SER A 416 -38.03 6.48 15.99
C SER A 416 -39.07 5.64 15.27
N ASP A 417 -38.60 4.74 14.41
CA ASP A 417 -39.19 3.39 14.32
C ASP A 417 -38.13 2.32 13.97
N VAL A 418 -36.88 2.58 14.39
CA VAL A 418 -35.76 1.65 14.19
C VAL A 418 -35.04 1.44 15.53
N ALA A 419 -35.21 0.24 16.07
CA ALA A 419 -34.35 -0.49 17.02
C ALA A 419 -33.20 0.31 17.69
N PRO A 420 -33.12 0.42 19.04
CA PRO A 420 -31.99 1.06 19.72
C PRO A 420 -30.64 0.47 19.28
N ALA A 421 -29.59 1.28 19.28
CA ALA A 421 -28.34 1.02 18.52
C ALA A 421 -27.77 -0.41 18.61
N GLY A 422 -27.80 -1.04 19.79
CA GLY A 422 -27.34 -2.43 19.97
C GLY A 422 -28.15 -3.47 19.19
N GLU A 423 -29.47 -3.28 19.04
CA GLU A 423 -30.34 -4.16 18.25
C GLU A 423 -29.98 -4.08 16.75
N ARG A 424 -29.65 -2.90 16.21
CA ARG A 424 -29.20 -2.77 14.80
C ARG A 424 -27.80 -3.33 14.54
N GLU A 425 -26.90 -3.20 15.51
CA GLU A 425 -25.63 -3.92 15.48
C GLU A 425 -25.87 -5.42 15.41
N ASP A 426 -26.76 -5.94 16.25
CA ASP A 426 -27.06 -7.37 16.31
C ASP A 426 -27.85 -7.85 15.06
N GLU A 427 -28.66 -6.99 14.42
CA GLU A 427 -29.25 -7.24 13.09
C GLU A 427 -28.17 -7.35 12.00
N ARG A 428 -27.19 -6.43 11.93
CA ARG A 428 -26.06 -6.53 10.97
C ARG A 428 -25.24 -7.80 11.19
N VAL A 429 -24.98 -8.16 12.44
CA VAL A 429 -24.22 -9.37 12.80
C VAL A 429 -25.05 -10.64 12.51
N ARG A 430 -26.38 -10.61 12.70
CA ARG A 430 -27.29 -11.72 12.35
C ARG A 430 -27.46 -11.87 10.84
N ALA A 431 -27.47 -10.78 10.07
CA ALA A 431 -27.53 -10.80 8.61
C ALA A 431 -26.29 -11.41 7.94
N ALA A 432 -25.16 -11.47 8.66
CA ALA A 432 -23.92 -12.13 8.25
C ALA A 432 -23.75 -13.55 8.84
N PHE A 433 -24.64 -13.98 9.74
CA PHE A 433 -24.62 -15.29 10.39
C PHE A 433 -25.27 -16.33 9.48
N ASP A 434 -24.62 -17.49 9.32
CA ASP A 434 -25.10 -18.57 8.46
C ASP A 434 -25.67 -19.69 9.34
N GLU A 435 -27.00 -19.66 9.56
CA GLU A 435 -27.68 -20.63 10.44
C GLU A 435 -27.52 -22.08 9.95
N ASP A 436 -27.52 -22.31 8.63
CA ASP A 436 -27.36 -23.65 8.04
C ASP A 436 -25.92 -24.17 8.22
N TYR A 437 -24.90 -23.37 7.94
CA TYR A 437 -23.50 -23.70 8.20
C TYR A 437 -23.24 -23.92 9.71
N TYR A 438 -23.82 -23.07 10.56
CA TYR A 438 -23.67 -23.19 12.01
C TYR A 438 -24.32 -24.46 12.54
N LEU A 439 -25.50 -24.85 12.03
CA LEU A 439 -26.19 -26.08 12.40
C LEU A 439 -25.53 -27.35 11.83
N ALA A 440 -24.92 -27.25 10.65
CA ALA A 440 -24.17 -28.34 10.03
C ALA A 440 -22.86 -28.62 10.79
N SER A 441 -22.16 -27.57 11.22
CA SER A 441 -20.93 -27.69 12.03
C SER A 441 -21.22 -28.04 13.50
N SER A 442 -22.30 -27.48 14.08
CA SER A 442 -22.74 -27.72 15.47
C SER A 442 -23.77 -28.85 15.57
N THR A 443 -23.36 -30.07 15.18
CA THR A 443 -24.22 -31.26 15.18
C THR A 443 -24.86 -31.59 16.54
N ASP A 444 -24.27 -31.13 17.65
CA ASP A 444 -24.77 -31.26 19.01
C ASP A 444 -25.97 -30.33 19.33
N LEU A 445 -26.20 -29.30 18.51
CA LEU A 445 -27.36 -28.40 18.61
C LEU A 445 -28.55 -28.86 17.76
N GLN A 446 -28.40 -29.91 16.95
CA GLN A 446 -29.46 -30.39 16.05
C GLN A 446 -30.67 -30.91 16.83
N GLY A 447 -31.84 -30.33 16.55
CA GLY A 447 -33.09 -30.62 17.27
C GLY A 447 -33.19 -30.03 18.67
N SER A 448 -32.26 -29.16 19.09
CA SER A 448 -32.28 -28.49 20.40
C SER A 448 -33.44 -27.50 20.57
N GLY A 449 -33.90 -26.87 19.48
CA GLY A 449 -34.91 -25.79 19.51
C GLY A 449 -34.39 -24.46 20.04
N LEU A 450 -33.06 -24.27 20.11
CA LEU A 450 -32.42 -23.01 20.45
C LEU A 450 -32.38 -22.07 19.24
N ASP A 451 -32.39 -20.75 19.49
CA ASP A 451 -31.90 -19.77 18.51
C ASP A 451 -30.37 -19.94 18.39
N LEU A 452 -29.91 -20.19 17.16
CA LEU A 452 -28.52 -20.51 16.86
C LEU A 452 -27.60 -19.29 16.88
N PHE A 453 -28.12 -18.12 16.50
CA PHE A 453 -27.41 -16.85 16.61
C PHE A 453 -27.23 -16.47 18.08
N GLU A 454 -28.28 -16.54 18.89
CA GLU A 454 -28.19 -16.29 20.34
C GLU A 454 -27.25 -17.28 21.02
N HIS A 455 -27.28 -18.56 20.61
CA HIS A 455 -26.29 -19.54 21.07
C HIS A 455 -24.87 -19.10 20.70
N TYR A 456 -24.61 -18.69 19.46
CA TYR A 456 -23.29 -18.24 19.04
C TYR A 456 -22.81 -17.00 19.82
N MET A 457 -23.65 -15.96 19.90
CA MET A 457 -23.33 -14.68 20.52
C MET A 457 -23.02 -14.79 22.01
N ASN A 458 -23.71 -15.69 22.72
CA ASN A 458 -23.53 -15.91 24.15
C ASN A 458 -22.50 -17.00 24.48
N HIS A 459 -22.42 -18.08 23.69
CA HIS A 459 -21.62 -19.27 23.98
C HIS A 459 -20.68 -19.70 22.85
N GLY A 460 -21.19 -19.82 21.62
CA GLY A 460 -20.48 -20.46 20.51
C GLY A 460 -19.12 -19.84 20.15
N TRP A 461 -18.96 -18.52 20.24
CA TRP A 461 -17.64 -17.91 19.99
C TRP A 461 -16.62 -18.22 21.10
N ARG A 462 -17.08 -18.40 22.34
CA ARG A 462 -16.24 -18.81 23.49
C ARG A 462 -15.85 -20.29 23.41
N GLU A 463 -16.68 -21.09 22.74
CA GLU A 463 -16.40 -22.47 22.36
C GLU A 463 -15.55 -22.60 21.08
N LEU A 464 -15.15 -21.47 20.46
CA LEU A 464 -14.38 -21.39 19.21
C LEU A 464 -15.06 -22.10 18.02
N ARG A 465 -16.40 -22.04 17.96
CA ARG A 465 -17.20 -22.41 16.79
C ARG A 465 -17.17 -21.30 15.75
N ASP A 466 -17.49 -21.60 14.49
CA ASP A 466 -17.46 -20.64 13.38
C ASP A 466 -18.90 -20.27 12.94
N PRO A 467 -19.27 -18.97 12.88
CA PRO A 467 -20.63 -18.50 12.60
C PRO A 467 -21.01 -18.49 11.11
N SER A 468 -20.03 -18.56 10.22
CA SER A 468 -20.21 -18.58 8.76
C SER A 468 -18.96 -19.14 8.07
N PRO A 469 -19.06 -19.62 6.82
CA PRO A 469 -17.88 -20.09 6.08
C PRO A 469 -16.84 -18.98 5.84
N THR A 470 -17.23 -17.71 5.93
CA THR A 470 -16.36 -16.54 5.78
C THR A 470 -15.75 -16.04 7.10
N PHE A 471 -16.00 -16.70 8.24
CA PHE A 471 -15.42 -16.30 9.54
C PHE A 471 -14.95 -17.48 10.40
N ASN A 472 -13.64 -17.54 10.68
CA ASN A 472 -13.06 -18.48 11.63
C ASN A 472 -12.73 -17.79 12.97
N THR A 473 -13.46 -18.16 14.02
CA THR A 473 -13.38 -17.53 15.34
C THR A 473 -12.00 -17.65 15.98
N ARG A 474 -11.36 -18.83 15.84
CA ARG A 474 -10.01 -19.06 16.40
C ARG A 474 -8.97 -18.20 15.70
N TYR A 475 -8.94 -18.24 14.37
CA TYR A 475 -8.02 -17.47 13.54
C TYR A 475 -8.14 -15.97 13.82
N TYR A 476 -9.36 -15.44 13.89
CA TYR A 476 -9.55 -14.01 14.18
C TYR A 476 -9.02 -13.63 15.56
N LEU A 477 -9.27 -14.43 16.61
CA LEU A 477 -8.72 -14.18 17.95
C LEU A 477 -7.20 -14.37 18.01
N GLU A 478 -6.61 -15.28 17.22
CA GLU A 478 -5.17 -15.51 17.16
C GLU A 478 -4.42 -14.41 16.38
N LYS A 479 -5.06 -13.76 15.41
CA LYS A 479 -4.50 -12.63 14.64
C LYS A 479 -4.74 -11.26 15.29
N ASN A 480 -5.70 -11.14 16.20
CA ASN A 480 -6.14 -9.89 16.80
C ASN A 480 -6.06 -9.96 18.34
N GLU A 481 -4.85 -9.80 18.87
CA GLU A 481 -4.59 -9.88 20.33
C GLU A 481 -5.35 -8.81 21.13
N ASP A 482 -5.60 -7.65 20.54
CA ASP A 482 -6.43 -6.59 21.10
C ASP A 482 -7.85 -7.06 21.41
N ILE A 483 -8.49 -7.78 20.46
CA ILE A 483 -9.85 -8.30 20.63
C ILE A 483 -9.88 -9.47 21.61
N LYS A 484 -8.88 -10.35 21.53
CA LYS A 484 -8.68 -11.48 22.43
C LYS A 484 -8.45 -11.05 23.88
N ASN A 485 -7.71 -9.95 24.11
CA ASN A 485 -7.47 -9.40 25.44
C ASN A 485 -8.64 -8.52 25.93
N GLY A 486 -9.34 -7.82 25.03
CA GLY A 486 -10.54 -7.03 25.34
C GLY A 486 -11.78 -7.88 25.68
N GLY A 487 -11.82 -9.15 25.27
CA GLY A 487 -12.89 -10.09 25.62
C GLY A 487 -14.23 -9.85 24.92
N GLY A 488 -14.23 -9.02 23.87
CA GLY A 488 -15.39 -8.80 23.00
C GLY A 488 -15.70 -9.99 22.10
N ASN A 489 -16.92 -10.05 21.57
CA ASN A 489 -17.29 -11.06 20.57
C ASN A 489 -16.54 -10.77 19.25
N PRO A 490 -15.72 -11.70 18.75
CA PRO A 490 -14.83 -11.45 17.61
C PRO A 490 -15.57 -11.29 16.29
N PHE A 491 -16.71 -11.97 16.11
CA PHE A 491 -17.53 -11.86 14.90
C PHE A 491 -18.30 -10.54 14.87
N LYS A 492 -18.89 -10.14 16.00
CA LYS A 492 -19.52 -8.81 16.13
C LYS A 492 -18.51 -7.69 15.85
N HIS A 493 -17.29 -7.78 16.39
CA HIS A 493 -16.23 -6.84 16.01
C HIS A 493 -15.91 -6.88 14.51
N PHE A 494 -15.81 -8.06 13.89
CA PHE A 494 -15.44 -8.16 12.49
C PHE A 494 -16.47 -7.50 11.55
N ILE A 495 -17.76 -7.77 11.74
CA ILE A 495 -18.84 -7.23 10.91
C ILE A 495 -19.04 -5.72 11.11
N LEU A 496 -18.74 -5.18 12.30
CA LEU A 496 -18.92 -3.75 12.60
C LEU A 496 -17.67 -2.88 12.31
N HIS A 497 -16.47 -3.45 12.46
CA HIS A 497 -15.20 -2.68 12.38
C HIS A 497 -14.09 -3.44 11.65
N GLY A 498 -13.99 -4.77 11.80
CA GLY A 498 -12.86 -5.53 11.27
C GLY A 498 -12.77 -5.54 9.74
N ILE A 499 -13.90 -5.46 9.03
CA ILE A 499 -13.93 -5.33 7.56
C ILE A 499 -13.31 -3.99 7.12
N SER A 500 -13.74 -2.87 7.69
CA SER A 500 -13.23 -1.53 7.36
C SER A 500 -11.78 -1.30 7.83
N GLU A 501 -11.37 -1.97 8.92
CA GLU A 501 -9.97 -2.02 9.36
C GLU A 501 -9.09 -2.99 8.54
N GLY A 502 -9.63 -3.66 7.51
CA GLY A 502 -8.91 -4.60 6.65
C GLY A 502 -8.44 -5.89 7.36
N ARG A 503 -8.96 -6.19 8.55
CA ARG A 503 -8.66 -7.41 9.31
C ARG A 503 -9.19 -8.63 8.56
N ARG A 504 -8.48 -9.76 8.65
CA ARG A 504 -8.90 -11.02 7.98
C ARG A 504 -9.54 -11.99 8.94
N ALA A 505 -10.66 -12.54 8.50
CA ALA A 505 -11.52 -13.45 9.24
C ALA A 505 -11.20 -14.94 9.07
N ILE A 506 -10.52 -15.30 7.97
CA ILE A 506 -10.21 -16.68 7.60
C ILE A 506 -8.76 -16.80 7.11
N PRO A 507 -8.14 -18.00 7.21
CA PRO A 507 -6.86 -18.29 6.57
C PRO A 507 -6.91 -18.13 5.04
N TYR A 508 -5.77 -17.85 4.43
CA TYR A 508 -5.66 -17.69 2.97
C TYR A 508 -6.10 -18.94 2.19
N GLU A 509 -5.73 -20.15 2.65
CA GLU A 509 -6.19 -21.39 2.02
C GLU A 509 -7.72 -21.56 2.10
N THR A 510 -8.35 -21.05 3.15
CA THR A 510 -9.83 -21.05 3.30
C THR A 510 -10.47 -20.05 2.33
N HIS A 511 -9.89 -18.86 2.17
CA HIS A 511 -10.33 -17.89 1.14
C HIS A 511 -10.25 -18.49 -0.28
N LEU A 512 -9.15 -19.17 -0.60
CA LEU A 512 -9.02 -19.91 -1.85
C LEU A 512 -10.03 -21.06 -1.98
N ALA A 513 -10.34 -21.75 -0.87
CA ALA A 513 -11.32 -22.84 -0.86
C ALA A 513 -12.76 -22.36 -1.13
N LEU A 514 -13.08 -21.08 -0.89
CA LEU A 514 -14.38 -20.47 -1.19
C LEU A 514 -14.51 -19.93 -2.61
N LYS A 515 -13.40 -19.71 -3.33
CA LYS A 515 -13.46 -19.30 -4.74
C LYS A 515 -13.95 -20.46 -5.61
N ASP A 516 -15.02 -20.25 -6.36
CA ASP A 516 -15.32 -21.08 -7.52
C ASP A 516 -14.19 -20.95 -8.55
N TYR A 517 -13.75 -22.08 -9.11
CA TYR A 517 -12.58 -22.14 -9.97
C TYR A 517 -12.61 -23.39 -10.85
N ALA A 518 -13.28 -23.27 -12.00
CA ALA A 518 -13.36 -24.30 -13.03
C ALA A 518 -12.78 -23.80 -14.38
N PRO A 519 -11.47 -23.50 -14.49
CA PRO A 519 -10.84 -23.09 -15.76
C PRO A 519 -10.95 -24.16 -16.86
N LEU A 520 -10.96 -23.75 -18.14
CA LEU A 520 -10.91 -24.71 -19.24
C LEU A 520 -9.55 -25.44 -19.26
N VAL A 521 -9.57 -26.77 -19.20
CA VAL A 521 -8.37 -27.62 -19.30
C VAL A 521 -8.21 -28.16 -20.72
N THR A 522 -7.01 -28.05 -21.30
CA THR A 522 -6.66 -28.71 -22.57
C THR A 522 -5.93 -30.03 -22.35
N ALA A 523 -6.58 -31.15 -22.63
CA ALA A 523 -5.96 -32.47 -22.67
C ALA A 523 -5.30 -32.73 -24.03
N ILE A 524 -3.98 -32.51 -24.13
CA ILE A 524 -3.19 -32.70 -25.36
C ILE A 524 -2.70 -34.15 -25.43
N VAL A 525 -3.22 -34.97 -26.34
CA VAL A 525 -2.89 -36.40 -26.49
C VAL A 525 -1.92 -36.65 -27.65
N PRO A 526 -0.59 -36.65 -27.45
CA PRO A 526 0.37 -37.06 -28.48
C PRO A 526 0.33 -38.58 -28.70
N ASN A 527 0.09 -38.99 -29.95
CA ASN A 527 -0.02 -40.38 -30.38
C ASN A 527 0.95 -40.72 -31.53
N PHE A 528 1.67 -41.83 -31.39
CA PHE A 528 2.42 -42.45 -32.48
C PHE A 528 2.51 -43.98 -32.31
N ASN A 529 1.77 -44.73 -33.12
CA ASN A 529 1.72 -46.20 -33.10
C ASN A 529 1.33 -46.82 -31.73
N HIS A 530 0.37 -46.20 -31.05
CA HIS A 530 -0.07 -46.53 -29.69
C HIS A 530 -1.53 -47.04 -29.62
N ALA A 531 -2.10 -47.55 -30.72
CA ALA A 531 -3.52 -47.94 -30.83
C ALA A 531 -4.02 -48.84 -29.68
N ARG A 532 -3.19 -49.81 -29.29
CA ARG A 532 -3.41 -50.78 -28.19
C ARG A 532 -3.56 -50.17 -26.79
N PHE A 533 -3.26 -48.89 -26.62
CA PHE A 533 -3.32 -48.18 -25.33
C PHE A 533 -4.23 -46.95 -25.40
N LEU A 534 -4.27 -46.29 -26.55
CA LEU A 534 -4.97 -45.02 -26.76
C LEU A 534 -6.43 -45.05 -26.27
N GLN A 535 -7.14 -46.17 -26.46
CA GLN A 535 -8.50 -46.32 -25.94
C GLN A 535 -8.57 -46.09 -24.43
N LYS A 536 -7.72 -46.75 -23.63
CA LYS A 536 -7.70 -46.56 -22.16
C LYS A 536 -7.33 -45.12 -21.79
N ARG A 537 -6.42 -44.48 -22.52
CA ARG A 537 -6.06 -43.07 -22.25
C ARG A 537 -7.23 -42.13 -22.53
N LEU A 538 -7.94 -42.30 -23.65
CA LEU A 538 -9.10 -41.48 -24.00
C LEU A 538 -10.28 -41.72 -23.04
N ASP A 539 -10.59 -42.97 -22.70
CA ASP A 539 -11.64 -43.29 -21.72
C ASP A 539 -11.30 -42.67 -20.34
N CYS A 540 -10.04 -42.72 -19.92
CA CYS A 540 -9.55 -42.10 -18.68
C CYS A 540 -9.67 -40.56 -18.68
N ILE A 541 -9.49 -39.90 -19.82
CA ILE A 541 -9.64 -38.44 -19.98
C ILE A 541 -11.13 -38.04 -19.99
N LEU A 542 -11.97 -38.79 -20.71
CA LEU A 542 -13.38 -38.45 -20.96
C LEU A 542 -14.32 -38.81 -19.80
N ASN A 543 -13.82 -39.56 -18.80
CA ASN A 543 -14.56 -39.90 -17.58
C ASN A 543 -13.88 -39.28 -16.34
N GLN A 544 -13.15 -38.16 -16.49
CA GLN A 544 -12.69 -37.39 -15.33
C GLN A 544 -13.90 -36.79 -14.59
N THR A 545 -13.81 -36.63 -13.26
CA THR A 545 -14.80 -35.87 -12.47
C THR A 545 -14.80 -34.38 -12.82
N TYR A 546 -13.69 -33.89 -13.37
CA TYR A 546 -13.54 -32.51 -13.84
C TYR A 546 -14.04 -32.35 -15.28
N GLU A 547 -15.21 -31.72 -15.45
CA GLU A 547 -15.91 -31.70 -16.75
C GLU A 547 -15.47 -30.60 -17.73
N ASN A 548 -14.89 -29.47 -17.28
CA ASN A 548 -14.57 -28.33 -18.15
C ASN A 548 -13.28 -28.54 -18.97
N LEU A 549 -13.37 -29.36 -20.02
CA LEU A 549 -12.22 -29.83 -20.79
C LEU A 549 -12.42 -29.82 -22.31
N GLU A 550 -11.38 -29.37 -23.04
CA GLU A 550 -11.19 -29.69 -24.46
C GLU A 550 -10.10 -30.78 -24.64
N VAL A 551 -10.21 -31.58 -25.70
CA VAL A 551 -9.26 -32.66 -25.99
C VAL A 551 -8.64 -32.46 -27.37
N ILE A 552 -7.31 -32.38 -27.44
CA ILE A 552 -6.57 -32.26 -28.71
C ILE A 552 -5.76 -33.52 -28.95
N ILE A 553 -6.18 -34.37 -29.89
CA ILE A 553 -5.42 -35.57 -30.25
C ILE A 553 -4.47 -35.26 -31.42
N LEU A 554 -3.17 -35.49 -31.20
CA LEU A 554 -2.11 -35.24 -32.16
C LEU A 554 -1.54 -36.57 -32.69
N ASP A 555 -1.86 -36.94 -33.94
CA ASP A 555 -1.30 -38.15 -34.54
C ASP A 555 -0.04 -37.83 -35.37
N ASP A 556 1.13 -38.34 -34.95
CA ASP A 556 2.40 -38.09 -35.63
C ASP A 556 2.67 -39.02 -36.82
N CYS A 557 1.66 -39.21 -37.68
CA CYS A 557 1.69 -40.14 -38.81
C CYS A 557 1.86 -41.61 -38.37
N SER A 558 0.91 -42.10 -37.56
CA SER A 558 0.88 -43.52 -37.17
C SER A 558 0.59 -44.44 -38.36
N THR A 559 1.11 -45.67 -38.26
CA THR A 559 1.00 -46.73 -39.27
C THR A 559 0.31 -48.00 -38.74
N ASP A 560 -0.19 -47.96 -37.49
CA ASP A 560 -1.11 -48.94 -36.90
C ASP A 560 -2.56 -48.41 -36.89
N ASP A 561 -3.44 -49.12 -36.19
CA ASP A 561 -4.87 -48.78 -36.08
C ASP A 561 -5.18 -47.50 -35.28
N SER A 562 -4.18 -46.72 -34.83
CA SER A 562 -4.41 -45.51 -34.02
C SER A 562 -5.38 -44.55 -34.71
N ARG A 563 -5.27 -44.36 -36.03
CA ARG A 563 -6.16 -43.46 -36.78
C ARG A 563 -7.62 -43.93 -36.80
N THR A 564 -7.85 -45.24 -36.75
CA THR A 564 -9.19 -45.84 -36.64
C THR A 564 -9.81 -45.53 -35.27
N VAL A 565 -9.03 -45.69 -34.19
CA VAL A 565 -9.45 -45.34 -32.82
C VAL A 565 -9.72 -43.83 -32.71
N ILE A 566 -8.84 -42.98 -33.24
CA ILE A 566 -8.99 -41.52 -33.21
C ILE A 566 -10.27 -41.08 -33.94
N ALA A 567 -10.56 -41.65 -35.11
CA ALA A 567 -11.76 -41.31 -35.89
C ALA A 567 -13.06 -41.74 -35.18
N ASP A 568 -13.07 -42.91 -34.53
CA ASP A 568 -14.22 -43.38 -33.75
C ASP A 568 -14.50 -42.47 -32.54
N TYR A 569 -13.48 -42.10 -31.76
CA TYR A 569 -13.66 -41.19 -30.63
C TYR A 569 -14.08 -39.79 -31.07
N ALA A 570 -13.46 -39.22 -32.11
CA ALA A 570 -13.83 -37.90 -32.63
C ALA A 570 -15.26 -37.86 -33.22
N ALA A 571 -15.79 -39.00 -33.69
CA ALA A 571 -17.19 -39.11 -34.10
C ALA A 571 -18.18 -39.27 -32.94
N ARG A 572 -17.71 -39.68 -31.75
CA ARG A 572 -18.53 -39.89 -30.54
C ARG A 572 -18.55 -38.70 -29.57
N TYR A 573 -17.48 -37.91 -29.51
CA TYR A 573 -17.29 -36.85 -28.51
C TYR A 573 -16.95 -35.50 -29.16
N PRO A 574 -17.89 -34.54 -29.21
CA PRO A 574 -17.69 -33.24 -29.85
C PRO A 574 -16.54 -32.39 -29.27
N GLN A 575 -16.13 -32.60 -28.01
CA GLN A 575 -14.98 -31.89 -27.43
C GLN A 575 -13.61 -32.39 -27.92
N ILE A 576 -13.56 -33.39 -28.81
CA ILE A 576 -12.33 -33.93 -29.38
C ILE A 576 -11.99 -33.25 -30.72
N ARG A 577 -10.91 -32.49 -30.74
CA ARG A 577 -10.28 -31.95 -31.95
C ARG A 577 -9.07 -32.82 -32.33
N THR A 578 -9.02 -33.26 -33.59
CA THR A 578 -7.92 -34.12 -34.08
C THR A 578 -7.00 -33.35 -35.02
N ILE A 579 -5.68 -33.47 -34.83
CA ILE A 579 -4.69 -32.95 -35.78
C ILE A 579 -3.78 -34.08 -36.25
N LEU A 580 -3.95 -34.48 -37.51
CA LEU A 580 -3.26 -35.62 -38.11
C LEU A 580 -2.07 -35.12 -38.96
N ASN A 581 -0.84 -35.51 -38.62
CA ASN A 581 0.33 -35.19 -39.43
C ASN A 581 0.38 -36.02 -40.73
N THR A 582 0.85 -35.41 -41.81
CA THR A 582 1.16 -36.10 -43.09
C THR A 582 2.57 -36.67 -43.15
N VAL A 583 3.47 -36.20 -42.27
CA VAL A 583 4.88 -36.61 -42.14
C VAL A 583 5.21 -36.68 -40.65
N ASN A 584 5.93 -37.73 -40.21
CA ASN A 584 6.36 -37.83 -38.81
C ASN A 584 7.35 -36.70 -38.42
N SER A 585 7.15 -36.10 -37.26
CA SER A 585 7.88 -34.93 -36.75
C SER A 585 9.33 -35.20 -36.33
N GLY A 586 9.65 -36.44 -35.95
CA GLY A 586 10.94 -36.86 -35.41
C GLY A 586 11.20 -36.55 -33.92
N GLY A 587 10.22 -36.04 -33.16
CA GLY A 587 10.41 -35.81 -31.72
C GLY A 587 9.21 -35.26 -30.96
N VAL A 588 8.99 -35.80 -29.76
CA VAL A 588 7.80 -35.53 -28.92
C VAL A 588 7.58 -34.05 -28.62
N PHE A 589 8.65 -33.28 -28.36
CA PHE A 589 8.53 -31.85 -28.06
C PHE A 589 7.94 -31.01 -29.21
N LYS A 590 8.03 -31.47 -30.48
CA LYS A 590 7.34 -30.82 -31.60
C LYS A 590 5.83 -31.04 -31.56
N GLN A 591 5.37 -32.17 -31.02
CA GLN A 591 3.95 -32.41 -30.75
C GLN A 591 3.49 -31.60 -29.54
N TRP A 592 4.27 -31.57 -28.45
CA TRP A 592 3.94 -30.78 -27.26
C TRP A 592 3.78 -29.30 -27.61
N ARG A 593 4.75 -28.73 -28.34
CA ARG A 593 4.69 -27.37 -28.90
C ARG A 593 3.41 -27.16 -29.71
N LYS A 594 3.19 -27.99 -30.74
CA LYS A 594 2.02 -27.89 -31.62
C LYS A 594 0.69 -28.02 -30.88
N GLY A 595 0.65 -28.79 -29.80
CA GLY A 595 -0.52 -28.92 -28.93
C GLY A 595 -0.77 -27.68 -28.09
N ILE A 596 0.26 -27.13 -27.44
CA ILE A 596 0.17 -25.91 -26.62
C ILE A 596 -0.18 -24.70 -27.50
N GLU A 597 0.48 -24.55 -28.67
CA GLU A 597 0.14 -23.54 -29.68
C GLU A 597 -1.28 -23.72 -30.28
N SER A 598 -1.92 -24.88 -30.07
CA SER A 598 -3.30 -25.15 -30.49
C SER A 598 -4.32 -25.06 -29.35
N ALA A 599 -3.89 -24.85 -28.10
CA ALA A 599 -4.73 -24.94 -26.90
C ALA A 599 -5.55 -23.67 -26.67
N ALA A 600 -6.85 -23.83 -26.42
CA ALA A 600 -7.74 -22.76 -25.97
C ALA A 600 -7.88 -22.74 -24.43
N GLY A 601 -7.52 -23.82 -23.74
CA GLY A 601 -7.62 -23.91 -22.29
C GLY A 601 -6.59 -23.06 -21.55
N GLU A 602 -6.99 -22.59 -20.38
CA GLU A 602 -6.17 -21.83 -19.45
C GLU A 602 -5.11 -22.69 -18.73
N VAL A 603 -5.38 -23.99 -18.64
CA VAL A 603 -4.55 -25.01 -18.00
C VAL A 603 -4.26 -26.10 -19.02
N ILE A 604 -3.00 -26.52 -19.12
CA ILE A 604 -2.52 -27.57 -20.02
C ILE A 604 -2.32 -28.88 -19.26
N TRP A 605 -2.79 -29.98 -19.84
CA TRP A 605 -2.48 -31.35 -19.44
C TRP A 605 -1.93 -32.13 -20.64
N ILE A 606 -0.64 -32.49 -20.63
CA ILE A 606 -0.06 -33.30 -21.72
C ILE A 606 -0.24 -34.78 -21.39
N CYS A 607 -0.89 -35.50 -22.29
CA CYS A 607 -1.54 -36.78 -22.05
C CYS A 607 -0.89 -37.89 -22.90
N GLU A 608 0.28 -38.39 -22.50
CA GLU A 608 0.98 -39.44 -23.25
C GLU A 608 0.08 -40.68 -23.47
N SER A 609 0.01 -41.13 -24.73
CA SER A 609 -1.03 -42.05 -25.24
C SER A 609 -0.92 -43.50 -24.75
N ASP A 610 0.19 -43.87 -24.11
CA ASP A 610 0.39 -45.16 -23.46
C ASP A 610 0.03 -45.20 -21.96
N ASP A 611 -0.14 -44.06 -21.30
CA ASP A 611 -0.39 -43.97 -19.85
C ASP A 611 -1.87 -43.80 -19.48
N PHE A 612 -2.16 -43.66 -18.17
CA PHE A 612 -3.48 -43.37 -17.62
C PHE A 612 -3.37 -42.81 -16.20
N CYS A 613 -4.47 -42.33 -15.62
CA CYS A 613 -4.59 -41.86 -14.24
C CYS A 613 -5.94 -42.33 -13.65
N GLU A 614 -6.18 -42.04 -12.38
CA GLU A 614 -7.52 -42.18 -11.79
C GLU A 614 -8.49 -41.11 -12.32
N LEU A 615 -9.78 -41.28 -12.05
CA LEU A 615 -10.85 -40.44 -12.61
C LEU A 615 -10.99 -39.09 -11.91
N ASP A 616 -10.47 -38.96 -10.70
CA ASP A 616 -10.43 -37.73 -9.89
C ASP A 616 -9.10 -36.96 -10.03
N PHE A 617 -8.22 -37.39 -10.94
CA PHE A 617 -6.88 -36.82 -11.11
C PHE A 617 -6.92 -35.32 -11.42
N LEU A 618 -7.72 -34.89 -12.42
CA LEU A 618 -7.80 -33.48 -12.81
C LEU A 618 -8.38 -32.59 -11.71
N GLU A 619 -9.38 -33.05 -10.97
CA GLU A 619 -10.00 -32.27 -9.88
C GLU A 619 -8.96 -31.91 -8.82
N HIS A 620 -8.22 -32.91 -8.33
CA HIS A 620 -7.14 -32.73 -7.35
C HIS A 620 -5.93 -31.95 -7.90
N CYS A 621 -5.62 -32.05 -9.20
CA CYS A 621 -4.50 -31.33 -9.81
C CYS A 621 -4.84 -29.89 -10.25
N VAL A 622 -6.09 -29.59 -10.62
CA VAL A 622 -6.52 -28.24 -11.03
C VAL A 622 -6.80 -27.37 -9.81
N ARG A 623 -7.38 -27.90 -8.72
CA ARG A 623 -7.77 -27.09 -7.56
C ARG A 623 -6.64 -26.21 -6.99
N PRO A 624 -5.36 -26.65 -6.87
CA PRO A 624 -4.26 -25.79 -6.43
C PRO A 624 -3.95 -24.58 -7.33
N LEU A 625 -4.43 -24.58 -8.59
CA LEU A 625 -4.27 -23.44 -9.52
C LEU A 625 -5.28 -22.30 -9.28
N VAL A 626 -6.18 -22.42 -8.30
CA VAL A 626 -6.93 -21.26 -7.78
C VAL A 626 -6.00 -20.22 -7.14
N ASP A 627 -4.82 -20.65 -6.69
CA ASP A 627 -3.73 -19.78 -6.28
C ASP A 627 -2.90 -19.34 -7.49
N GLU A 628 -2.98 -18.06 -7.85
CA GLU A 628 -2.28 -17.48 -8.99
C GLU A 628 -0.75 -17.58 -8.92
N SER A 629 -0.18 -17.85 -7.73
CA SER A 629 1.26 -18.10 -7.59
C SER A 629 1.66 -19.47 -8.12
N VAL A 630 0.75 -20.46 -8.11
CA VAL A 630 1.02 -21.84 -8.51
C VAL A 630 1.00 -21.93 -10.03
N MET A 631 2.14 -22.33 -10.60
CA MET A 631 2.34 -22.41 -12.06
C MET A 631 2.25 -23.86 -12.58
N VAL A 632 2.60 -24.83 -11.73
CA VAL A 632 2.60 -26.27 -12.04
C VAL A 632 2.04 -27.04 -10.82
N ALA A 633 1.05 -27.89 -11.03
CA ALA A 633 0.52 -28.81 -10.02
C ALA A 633 0.72 -30.26 -10.47
N PHE A 634 1.15 -31.15 -9.58
CA PHE A 634 1.50 -32.52 -9.94
C PHE A 634 1.05 -33.56 -8.92
N GLY A 635 0.78 -34.77 -9.42
CA GLY A 635 0.17 -35.85 -8.67
C GLY A 635 1.14 -36.91 -8.13
N ARG A 636 0.57 -37.91 -7.45
CA ARG A 636 1.27 -39.12 -7.02
C ARG A 636 1.42 -40.10 -8.17
N ILE A 637 2.51 -39.96 -8.92
CA ILE A 637 2.81 -40.86 -10.04
C ILE A 637 3.32 -42.22 -9.51
N GLN A 638 2.78 -43.30 -10.09
CA GLN A 638 3.15 -44.71 -9.86
C GLN A 638 3.58 -45.38 -11.16
N PHE A 639 4.23 -46.54 -11.08
CA PHE A 639 4.46 -47.36 -12.26
C PHE A 639 3.27 -48.28 -12.54
N SER A 640 3.03 -48.59 -13.80
CA SER A 640 2.16 -49.69 -14.22
C SER A 640 2.86 -50.64 -15.20
N ASP A 641 2.42 -51.89 -15.26
CA ASP A 641 2.94 -52.89 -16.20
C ASP A 641 2.37 -52.75 -17.62
N ALA A 642 2.81 -53.61 -18.54
CA ALA A 642 2.39 -53.56 -19.93
C ALA A 642 0.87 -53.72 -20.18
N VAL A 643 0.09 -54.25 -19.23
CA VAL A 643 -1.38 -54.32 -19.32
C VAL A 643 -2.08 -53.25 -18.45
N GLY A 644 -1.40 -52.71 -17.45
CA GLY A 644 -1.85 -51.60 -16.61
C GLY A 644 -2.02 -51.94 -15.13
N ASN A 645 -1.44 -53.03 -14.63
CA ASN A 645 -1.42 -53.34 -13.20
C ASN A 645 -0.41 -52.42 -12.48
N MET A 646 -0.74 -51.92 -11.29
CA MET A 646 0.19 -51.14 -10.46
C MET A 646 1.49 -51.92 -10.16
N SER A 647 2.63 -51.23 -10.21
CA SER A 647 3.93 -51.72 -9.74
C SER A 647 4.54 -50.72 -8.75
N PRO A 648 4.91 -51.13 -7.52
CA PRO A 648 5.48 -50.22 -6.53
C PRO A 648 6.90 -49.76 -6.91
N GLY A 649 7.28 -48.55 -6.46
CA GLY A 649 8.67 -48.07 -6.54
C GLY A 649 8.84 -46.56 -6.69
N LEU A 650 7.84 -45.82 -7.17
CA LEU A 650 7.93 -44.36 -7.26
C LEU A 650 7.74 -43.64 -5.92
N ASP A 651 7.04 -44.25 -4.95
CA ASP A 651 6.99 -43.73 -3.57
C ASP A 651 8.42 -43.69 -2.98
N GLU A 652 9.18 -44.79 -3.04
CA GLU A 652 10.60 -44.82 -2.62
C GLU A 652 11.49 -43.86 -3.42
N TYR A 653 11.13 -43.54 -4.67
CA TYR A 653 11.85 -42.57 -5.47
C TYR A 653 11.64 -41.14 -4.94
N ARG A 654 10.39 -40.73 -4.66
CA ARG A 654 10.08 -39.40 -4.11
C ARG A 654 10.58 -39.24 -2.67
N GLU A 655 10.44 -40.27 -1.82
CA GLU A 655 10.95 -40.27 -0.44
C GLU A 655 12.47 -40.06 -0.37
N ARG A 656 13.25 -40.62 -1.30
CA ARG A 656 14.70 -40.37 -1.39
C ARG A 656 15.05 -38.94 -1.83
N ALA A 657 14.17 -38.29 -2.59
CA ALA A 657 14.35 -36.90 -3.01
C ALA A 657 14.05 -35.91 -1.88
N SER A 658 13.03 -36.18 -1.07
CA SER A 658 12.69 -35.41 0.14
C SER A 658 11.86 -36.30 1.05
N ALA A 659 12.38 -36.66 2.22
CA ALA A 659 11.74 -37.66 3.07
C ALA A 659 10.54 -37.09 3.87
N GLY A 660 9.47 -37.87 3.99
CA GLY A 660 8.39 -37.64 4.95
C GLY A 660 7.38 -36.53 4.61
N ILE A 661 7.35 -36.02 3.38
CA ILE A 661 6.46 -34.91 2.98
C ILE A 661 5.33 -35.30 2.01
N TRP A 662 5.30 -36.54 1.50
CA TRP A 662 4.43 -36.92 0.37
C TRP A 662 3.05 -37.47 0.77
N SER A 663 2.68 -37.40 2.05
CA SER A 663 1.44 -37.95 2.62
C SER A 663 0.27 -36.97 2.66
N GLN A 664 0.50 -35.69 2.36
CA GLN A 664 -0.48 -34.60 2.41
C GLN A 664 -0.27 -33.65 1.22
N PRO A 665 -1.29 -32.89 0.79
CA PRO A 665 -1.12 -31.85 -0.22
C PRO A 665 -0.22 -30.72 0.30
N PHE A 666 0.62 -30.14 -0.56
CA PHE A 666 1.41 -28.95 -0.23
C PHE A 666 1.82 -28.17 -1.47
N LYS A 667 1.94 -26.84 -1.33
CA LYS A 667 2.52 -25.93 -2.33
C LYS A 667 3.73 -25.20 -1.77
N ARG A 668 4.77 -24.99 -2.58
CA ARG A 668 6.03 -24.31 -2.20
C ARG A 668 6.61 -23.56 -3.41
N PRO A 669 7.38 -22.47 -3.22
CA PRO A 669 8.07 -21.80 -4.33
C PRO A 669 9.01 -22.73 -5.09
N ALA A 670 9.03 -22.59 -6.42
CA ALA A 670 9.79 -23.44 -7.34
C ALA A 670 11.30 -23.45 -7.02
N HIS A 671 11.84 -22.31 -6.58
CA HIS A 671 13.24 -22.19 -6.14
C HIS A 671 13.58 -23.16 -5.01
N GLN A 672 12.68 -23.38 -4.05
CA GLN A 672 12.87 -24.37 -2.98
C GLN A 672 12.82 -25.81 -3.51
N PHE A 673 11.95 -26.09 -4.48
CA PHE A 673 11.85 -27.41 -5.13
C PHE A 673 13.12 -27.76 -5.93
N PHE A 674 13.58 -26.89 -6.83
CA PHE A 674 14.74 -27.14 -7.68
C PHE A 674 16.07 -27.10 -6.91
N ARG A 675 16.16 -26.36 -5.80
CA ARG A 675 17.27 -26.47 -4.85
C ARG A 675 17.17 -27.66 -3.89
N GLY A 676 16.10 -28.45 -3.99
CA GLY A 676 15.82 -29.62 -3.13
C GLY A 676 15.51 -30.88 -3.96
N GLY A 677 14.30 -31.44 -3.78
CA GLY A 677 13.90 -32.70 -4.41
C GLY A 677 13.98 -32.72 -5.95
N PHE A 678 13.57 -31.62 -6.61
CA PHE A 678 13.72 -31.44 -8.07
C PHE A 678 15.14 -31.07 -8.51
N GLY A 679 16.09 -30.91 -7.57
CA GLY A 679 17.53 -30.88 -7.86
C GLY A 679 18.17 -32.27 -7.84
N LYS A 680 17.63 -33.19 -7.02
CA LYS A 680 18.14 -34.57 -6.90
C LYS A 680 17.64 -35.52 -7.99
N SER A 681 16.45 -35.24 -8.53
CA SER A 681 15.63 -36.19 -9.30
C SER A 681 14.45 -35.50 -9.99
N ASN A 682 14.02 -35.98 -11.16
CA ASN A 682 12.76 -35.54 -11.75
C ASN A 682 11.58 -36.21 -11.02
N LEU A 683 10.83 -35.42 -10.24
CA LEU A 683 9.68 -35.91 -9.47
C LEU A 683 8.41 -36.10 -10.32
N ILE A 684 8.41 -35.65 -11.58
CA ILE A 684 7.34 -35.83 -12.57
C ILE A 684 7.90 -36.64 -13.76
N PRO A 685 8.18 -37.95 -13.60
CA PRO A 685 8.82 -38.79 -14.62
C PRO A 685 7.91 -39.15 -15.83
N ASN A 686 6.67 -38.65 -15.84
CA ASN A 686 5.73 -38.68 -16.96
C ASN A 686 4.90 -37.39 -16.88
N VAL A 687 4.77 -36.69 -18.01
CA VAL A 687 4.08 -35.39 -18.07
C VAL A 687 2.57 -35.51 -17.85
N GLY A 688 1.99 -36.70 -18.07
CA GLY A 688 0.60 -36.99 -17.71
C GLY A 688 0.31 -36.90 -16.21
N GLY A 689 1.34 -36.90 -15.36
CA GLY A 689 1.25 -36.70 -13.93
C GLY A 689 1.26 -35.24 -13.45
N CYS A 690 1.20 -34.25 -14.35
CA CYS A 690 1.08 -32.83 -13.97
C CYS A 690 0.18 -32.01 -14.89
N VAL A 691 -0.30 -30.88 -14.35
CA VAL A 691 -0.97 -29.80 -15.09
C VAL A 691 -0.25 -28.48 -14.83
N PHE A 692 -0.33 -27.53 -15.77
CA PHE A 692 0.35 -26.25 -15.65
C PHE A 692 -0.41 -25.12 -16.36
N ARG A 693 -0.19 -23.87 -15.94
CA ARG A 693 -0.81 -22.70 -16.60
C ARG A 693 -0.37 -22.62 -18.05
N ASN A 694 -1.34 -22.45 -18.96
CA ASN A 694 -1.06 -22.12 -20.35
C ASN A 694 -0.38 -20.74 -20.41
N GLN A 695 0.81 -20.72 -21.00
CA GLN A 695 1.74 -19.60 -21.03
C GLN A 695 2.62 -19.70 -22.27
N SER A 696 3.16 -18.58 -22.75
CA SER A 696 4.09 -18.59 -23.89
C SER A 696 5.40 -19.30 -23.52
N ILE A 697 5.97 -20.03 -24.48
CA ILE A 697 7.27 -20.71 -24.33
C ILE A 697 8.18 -20.18 -25.46
N PRO A 698 9.28 -19.48 -25.14
CA PRO A 698 10.16 -18.87 -26.15
C PRO A 698 10.76 -19.87 -27.15
N GLU A 699 11.10 -19.39 -28.35
CA GLU A 699 11.66 -20.22 -29.43
C GLU A 699 12.98 -20.88 -29.01
N GLU A 700 13.82 -20.17 -28.26
CA GLU A 700 15.10 -20.66 -27.73
C GLU A 700 14.89 -21.83 -26.75
N VAL A 701 13.78 -21.83 -26.01
CA VAL A 701 13.40 -22.94 -25.12
C VAL A 701 12.94 -24.15 -25.96
N TRP A 702 12.25 -23.94 -27.07
CA TRP A 702 11.89 -25.03 -28.00
C TRP A 702 13.09 -25.63 -28.71
N ASP A 703 14.03 -24.81 -29.18
CA ASP A 703 15.30 -25.25 -29.79
C ASP A 703 16.17 -26.03 -28.78
N GLU A 704 16.24 -25.55 -27.54
CA GLU A 704 16.90 -26.25 -26.43
C GLU A 704 16.19 -27.59 -26.13
N LEU A 705 14.85 -27.62 -26.09
CA LEU A 705 14.03 -28.82 -25.86
C LEU A 705 14.23 -29.90 -26.92
N VAL A 706 14.21 -29.58 -28.22
CA VAL A 706 14.38 -30.60 -29.28
C VAL A 706 15.75 -31.28 -29.27
N SER A 707 16.73 -30.70 -28.56
CA SER A 707 18.02 -31.33 -28.31
C SER A 707 17.96 -32.50 -27.31
N TYR A 708 17.02 -32.50 -26.36
CA TYR A 708 16.86 -33.57 -25.36
C TYR A 708 16.12 -34.79 -25.94
N LYS A 709 16.29 -35.94 -25.29
CA LYS A 709 15.52 -37.17 -25.51
C LYS A 709 15.17 -37.91 -24.20
N ILE A 710 15.70 -37.47 -23.06
CA ILE A 710 15.59 -38.15 -21.75
C ILE A 710 15.23 -37.17 -20.62
N CYS A 711 15.76 -35.94 -20.62
CA CYS A 711 15.58 -34.97 -19.51
C CYS A 711 14.86 -33.66 -19.91
N GLY A 712 14.26 -33.60 -21.10
CA GLY A 712 13.66 -32.35 -21.62
C GLY A 712 12.36 -31.96 -20.92
N ASP A 713 11.65 -32.92 -20.34
CA ASP A 713 10.48 -32.70 -19.48
C ASP A 713 10.88 -31.98 -18.19
N TRP A 714 11.93 -32.46 -17.51
CA TRP A 714 12.51 -31.84 -16.31
C TRP A 714 13.03 -30.42 -16.59
N TYR A 715 13.63 -30.21 -17.77
CA TYR A 715 13.99 -28.87 -18.24
C TYR A 715 12.73 -27.99 -18.42
N LEU A 716 11.70 -28.46 -19.12
CA LEU A 716 10.45 -27.73 -19.32
C LEU A 716 9.77 -27.34 -18.01
N TYR A 717 9.65 -28.24 -17.02
CA TYR A 717 9.09 -27.91 -15.71
C TYR A 717 9.88 -26.77 -15.03
N SER A 718 11.21 -26.77 -15.19
CA SER A 718 12.07 -25.72 -14.65
C SER A 718 11.88 -24.36 -15.35
N ILE A 719 11.35 -24.34 -16.57
CA ILE A 719 10.92 -23.13 -17.27
C ILE A 719 9.53 -22.70 -16.80
N LEU A 720 8.53 -23.59 -16.95
CA LEU A 720 7.10 -23.35 -16.68
C LEU A 720 6.80 -22.86 -15.26
N ALA A 721 7.63 -23.25 -14.28
CA ALA A 721 7.43 -22.87 -12.88
C ALA A 721 7.64 -21.36 -12.61
N GLY A 722 8.18 -20.59 -13.57
CA GLY A 722 8.29 -19.12 -13.50
C GLY A 722 9.00 -18.60 -12.24
N GLY A 723 8.57 -17.45 -11.73
CA GLY A 723 8.91 -16.99 -10.36
C GLY A 723 8.03 -17.62 -9.26
N GLY A 724 7.18 -18.59 -9.61
CA GLY A 724 6.03 -19.02 -8.83
C GLY A 724 6.24 -20.24 -7.94
N GLN A 725 5.12 -20.81 -7.55
CA GLN A 725 4.99 -22.01 -6.74
C GLN A 725 4.71 -23.25 -7.61
N MET A 726 5.05 -24.41 -7.07
CA MET A 726 4.55 -25.69 -7.53
C MET A 726 3.72 -26.34 -6.42
N ALA A 727 2.70 -27.11 -6.79
CA ALA A 727 1.84 -27.83 -5.86
C ALA A 727 1.92 -29.35 -6.08
N TYR A 728 1.87 -30.11 -4.98
CA TYR A 728 1.75 -31.57 -4.99
C TYR A 728 0.42 -31.99 -4.38
N ALA A 729 -0.32 -32.85 -5.09
CA ALA A 729 -1.55 -33.48 -4.64
C ALA A 729 -1.34 -35.02 -4.51
N PRO A 730 -1.36 -35.60 -3.29
CA PRO A 730 -1.08 -37.03 -3.11
C PRO A 730 -2.19 -37.94 -3.64
N ASP A 731 -3.41 -37.43 -3.72
CA ASP A 731 -4.61 -38.18 -4.13
C ASP A 731 -4.82 -38.15 -5.66
N ALA A 732 -4.21 -37.19 -6.36
CA ALA A 732 -4.13 -37.19 -7.83
C ALA A 732 -3.19 -38.30 -8.32
N VAL A 733 -3.69 -39.54 -8.47
CA VAL A 733 -2.84 -40.69 -8.84
C VAL A 733 -2.74 -40.87 -10.37
N ALA A 734 -1.50 -40.95 -10.87
CA ALA A 734 -1.19 -41.20 -12.28
C ALA A 734 -0.29 -42.42 -12.46
N TYR A 735 -0.38 -43.11 -13.60
CA TYR A 735 0.27 -44.41 -13.85
C TYR A 735 1.15 -44.39 -15.10
N PHE A 736 2.45 -44.23 -14.89
CA PHE A 736 3.48 -44.29 -15.94
C PHE A 736 3.81 -45.75 -16.30
N ARG A 737 3.60 -46.14 -17.55
CA ARG A 737 3.73 -47.52 -18.01
C ARG A 737 5.17 -47.91 -18.28
N GLN A 738 5.61 -48.99 -17.62
CA GLN A 738 6.90 -49.62 -17.89
C GLN A 738 6.76 -50.79 -18.86
N HIS A 739 7.50 -50.73 -19.97
CA HIS A 739 7.72 -51.88 -20.83
C HIS A 739 9.11 -51.89 -21.47
N GLY A 740 9.52 -53.03 -22.05
CA GLY A 740 10.86 -53.21 -22.64
C GLY A 740 11.22 -52.30 -23.84
N LYS A 741 10.41 -51.27 -24.11
CA LYS A 741 10.68 -50.24 -25.12
C LYS A 741 10.99 -48.85 -24.56
N ASN A 742 10.76 -48.56 -23.26
CA ASN A 742 10.93 -47.20 -22.69
C ASN A 742 12.31 -46.60 -23.00
N THR A 743 12.33 -45.31 -23.37
CA THR A 743 13.51 -44.59 -23.88
C THR A 743 14.68 -44.58 -22.88
N SER A 744 14.40 -44.25 -21.62
CA SER A 744 15.41 -44.09 -20.57
C SER A 744 16.20 -45.38 -20.30
N VAL A 745 15.53 -46.54 -20.33
CA VAL A 745 16.16 -47.86 -20.10
C VAL A 745 17.16 -48.22 -21.20
N LYS A 746 16.86 -47.87 -22.46
CA LYS A 746 17.80 -48.00 -23.59
C LYS A 746 18.92 -46.96 -23.55
N GLY A 747 18.70 -45.83 -22.88
CA GLY A 747 19.65 -44.74 -22.74
C GLY A 747 20.83 -45.04 -21.81
N PHE A 748 20.65 -45.90 -20.80
CA PHE A 748 21.66 -46.16 -19.76
C PHE A 748 23.04 -46.65 -20.24
N ILE A 749 23.17 -47.13 -21.49
CA ILE A 749 24.46 -47.55 -22.08
C ILE A 749 24.92 -46.62 -23.22
N GLN A 750 24.36 -45.40 -23.30
CA GLN A 750 24.65 -44.43 -24.36
C GLN A 750 25.29 -43.14 -23.80
N PRO A 751 26.22 -42.49 -24.52
CA PRO A 751 26.85 -41.24 -24.07
C PRO A 751 25.84 -40.12 -23.77
N LYS A 752 24.78 -40.04 -24.59
CA LYS A 752 23.77 -38.99 -24.54
C LYS A 752 23.01 -38.94 -23.20
N TYR A 753 22.81 -40.08 -22.53
CA TYR A 753 22.17 -40.11 -21.21
C TYR A 753 22.94 -39.27 -20.19
N TYR A 754 24.26 -39.47 -20.11
CA TYR A 754 25.14 -38.78 -19.17
C TYR A 754 25.34 -37.32 -19.54
N ALA A 755 25.43 -37.02 -20.84
CA ALA A 755 25.49 -35.65 -21.34
C ALA A 755 24.21 -34.85 -21.03
N GLU A 756 23.01 -35.42 -21.21
CA GLU A 756 21.74 -34.77 -20.84
C GLU A 756 21.63 -34.56 -19.33
N HIS A 757 22.05 -35.53 -18.51
CA HIS A 757 22.08 -35.38 -17.04
C HIS A 757 23.02 -34.25 -16.58
N GLN A 758 24.19 -34.10 -17.22
CA GLN A 758 25.04 -32.93 -16.96
C GLN A 758 24.35 -31.63 -17.39
N LYS A 759 23.65 -31.63 -18.54
CA LYS A 759 23.01 -30.46 -19.13
C LYS A 759 21.89 -29.90 -18.26
N ILE A 760 20.97 -30.76 -17.79
CA ILE A 760 19.89 -30.34 -16.86
C ILE A 760 20.48 -29.80 -15.55
N MET A 761 21.48 -30.47 -14.95
CA MET A 761 22.07 -29.99 -13.69
C MET A 761 22.86 -28.68 -13.84
N VAL A 762 23.46 -28.40 -15.00
CA VAL A 762 24.00 -27.06 -15.31
C VAL A 762 22.86 -26.03 -15.37
N SER A 763 21.78 -26.31 -16.10
CA SER A 763 20.62 -25.40 -16.21
C SER A 763 19.96 -25.11 -14.86
N LEU A 764 19.75 -26.14 -14.02
CA LEU A 764 19.21 -25.99 -12.66
C LEU A 764 20.15 -25.20 -11.72
N ARG A 765 21.45 -25.14 -12.01
CA ARG A 765 22.40 -24.30 -11.25
C ARG A 765 22.46 -22.87 -11.77
N GLU A 766 22.30 -22.65 -13.07
CA GLU A 766 22.23 -21.33 -13.72
C GLU A 766 20.93 -20.60 -13.36
N ARG A 767 19.78 -21.28 -13.43
CA ARG A 767 18.45 -20.70 -13.16
C ARG A 767 18.15 -20.57 -11.67
N TRP A 768 18.37 -21.63 -10.89
CA TRP A 768 17.91 -21.73 -9.50
C TRP A 768 19.02 -21.69 -8.43
N GLY A 769 20.30 -21.80 -8.80
CA GLY A 769 21.37 -21.89 -7.81
C GLY A 769 21.32 -23.16 -6.96
N THR A 770 20.99 -24.29 -7.59
CA THR A 770 20.97 -25.63 -6.96
C THR A 770 22.27 -25.91 -6.19
N PRO A 771 22.24 -26.21 -4.87
CA PRO A 771 23.43 -26.32 -4.02
C PRO A 771 24.48 -27.36 -4.46
N ASP A 772 25.71 -27.21 -3.96
CA ASP A 772 26.86 -28.06 -4.32
C ASP A 772 26.71 -29.50 -3.77
N ASP A 773 26.12 -29.67 -2.59
CA ASP A 773 25.77 -30.97 -1.99
C ASP A 773 24.66 -31.69 -2.77
N ILE A 774 23.62 -30.97 -3.19
CA ILE A 774 22.53 -31.50 -4.04
C ILE A 774 23.07 -31.92 -5.41
N ALA A 775 23.94 -31.10 -6.02
CA ALA A 775 24.60 -31.43 -7.28
C ALA A 775 25.55 -32.64 -7.16
N LEU A 776 26.22 -32.80 -6.02
CA LEU A 776 27.03 -33.99 -5.71
C LEU A 776 26.17 -35.24 -5.52
N GLU A 777 25.05 -35.17 -4.80
CA GLU A 777 24.11 -36.28 -4.63
C GLU A 777 23.53 -36.73 -5.97
N PHE A 778 23.13 -35.77 -6.82
CA PHE A 778 22.73 -36.03 -8.21
C PHE A 778 23.84 -36.71 -9.02
N TYR A 779 25.09 -36.22 -8.94
CA TYR A 779 26.23 -36.88 -9.59
C TYR A 779 26.44 -38.32 -9.09
N PHE A 780 26.31 -38.58 -7.79
CA PHE A 780 26.38 -39.94 -7.24
C PHE A 780 25.20 -40.83 -7.69
N ASN A 781 24.01 -40.28 -7.92
CA ASN A 781 22.89 -41.00 -8.54
C ASN A 781 23.22 -41.41 -9.98
N VAL A 782 23.75 -40.48 -10.77
CA VAL A 782 24.20 -40.73 -12.16
C VAL A 782 25.35 -41.75 -12.22
N TYR A 783 26.32 -41.64 -11.32
CA TYR A 783 27.45 -42.59 -11.22
C TYR A 783 26.99 -44.00 -10.80
N ARG A 784 26.07 -44.12 -9.82
CA ARG A 784 25.47 -45.41 -9.45
C ARG A 784 24.77 -46.06 -10.65
N GLN A 785 24.04 -45.29 -11.44
CA GLN A 785 23.38 -45.81 -12.64
C GLN A 785 24.39 -46.25 -13.73
N PHE A 786 25.47 -45.49 -13.94
CA PHE A 786 26.57 -45.84 -14.85
C PHE A 786 27.25 -47.17 -14.49
N VAL A 787 27.50 -47.40 -13.19
CA VAL A 787 28.08 -48.66 -12.71
C VAL A 787 27.06 -49.81 -12.82
N TYR A 788 25.81 -49.58 -12.41
CA TYR A 788 24.76 -50.61 -12.42
C TYR A 788 24.40 -51.09 -13.84
N SER A 789 24.34 -50.20 -14.83
CA SER A 789 24.10 -50.55 -16.24
C SER A 789 25.32 -51.15 -16.94
N GLY A 790 26.51 -51.12 -16.31
CA GLY A 790 27.76 -51.55 -16.92
C GLY A 790 28.23 -50.66 -18.08
N ALA A 791 27.75 -49.41 -18.15
CA ALA A 791 27.95 -48.50 -19.28
C ALA A 791 29.42 -48.30 -19.68
N GLU A 792 30.35 -48.37 -18.72
CA GLU A 792 31.80 -48.27 -18.98
C GLU A 792 32.29 -49.21 -20.10
N LYS A 793 31.72 -50.42 -20.19
CA LYS A 793 32.06 -51.41 -21.23
C LYS A 793 31.59 -51.02 -22.63
N HIS A 794 30.68 -50.07 -22.73
CA HIS A 794 30.05 -49.61 -23.98
C HIS A 794 30.54 -48.23 -24.41
N ILE A 795 30.83 -47.32 -23.45
CA ILE A 795 31.12 -45.91 -23.74
C ILE A 795 32.43 -45.38 -23.12
N GLY A 796 33.18 -46.21 -22.39
CA GLY A 796 34.35 -45.77 -21.63
C GLY A 796 33.98 -45.00 -20.35
N ALA A 797 34.96 -44.37 -19.71
CA ALA A 797 34.82 -43.75 -18.39
C ALA A 797 33.81 -42.59 -18.38
N LEU A 798 33.03 -42.47 -17.28
CA LEU A 798 32.01 -41.42 -17.11
C LEU A 798 32.57 -40.00 -17.28
N THR A 799 33.84 -39.76 -16.91
CA THR A 799 34.51 -38.46 -17.02
C THR A 799 34.69 -37.96 -18.46
N MET A 800 34.47 -38.80 -19.47
CA MET A 800 34.39 -38.41 -20.89
C MET A 800 33.03 -37.83 -21.28
N HIS A 801 31.98 -38.06 -20.48
CA HIS A 801 30.58 -37.74 -20.80
C HIS A 801 29.88 -36.87 -19.75
N TYR A 802 30.45 -36.78 -18.54
CA TYR A 802 29.99 -35.93 -17.44
C TYR A 802 31.20 -35.33 -16.71
N HIS A 803 31.34 -34.01 -16.75
CA HIS A 803 32.42 -33.26 -16.11
C HIS A 803 31.91 -32.57 -14.83
N ASN A 804 31.98 -33.26 -13.69
CA ASN A 804 31.45 -32.75 -12.43
C ASN A 804 32.09 -31.42 -11.98
N GLU A 805 33.37 -31.17 -12.34
CA GLU A 805 34.00 -29.87 -12.12
C GLU A 805 33.32 -28.71 -12.85
N LYS A 806 32.75 -28.93 -14.05
CA LYS A 806 31.98 -27.87 -14.74
C LYS A 806 30.74 -27.53 -13.92
N VAL A 807 29.98 -28.55 -13.54
CA VAL A 807 28.76 -28.44 -12.73
C VAL A 807 29.03 -27.66 -11.45
N LEU A 808 30.04 -28.07 -10.67
CA LEU A 808 30.37 -27.43 -9.39
C LEU A 808 30.96 -26.01 -9.54
N ARG A 809 31.45 -25.60 -10.71
CA ARG A 809 31.86 -24.21 -10.99
C ARG A 809 30.69 -23.33 -11.44
N THR A 810 29.64 -23.89 -12.04
CA THR A 810 28.41 -23.16 -12.39
C THR A 810 27.78 -22.51 -11.14
N ARG A 811 27.22 -21.30 -11.31
CA ARG A 811 26.56 -20.49 -10.27
C ARG A 811 25.26 -19.88 -10.84
N ARG A 812 24.35 -19.41 -9.98
CA ARG A 812 23.10 -18.74 -10.40
C ARG A 812 23.42 -17.49 -11.22
N SER A 813 22.92 -17.44 -12.45
CA SER A 813 23.03 -16.32 -13.37
C SER A 813 21.68 -15.62 -13.57
N THR A 814 20.58 -16.38 -13.64
CA THR A 814 19.21 -15.85 -13.72
C THR A 814 18.82 -15.20 -12.38
N LYS A 815 18.42 -13.94 -12.43
CA LYS A 815 17.98 -13.17 -11.25
C LYS A 815 16.45 -13.15 -11.15
N HIS A 816 15.93 -13.19 -9.94
CA HIS A 816 14.50 -13.09 -9.64
C HIS A 816 14.17 -11.69 -9.10
N VAL A 817 13.32 -10.97 -9.83
CA VAL A 817 12.74 -9.69 -9.42
C VAL A 817 11.28 -9.92 -8.97
N LEU A 818 10.94 -9.45 -7.78
CA LEU A 818 9.56 -9.31 -7.34
C LEU A 818 9.10 -7.89 -7.68
N VAL A 819 8.14 -7.74 -8.59
CA VAL A 819 7.46 -6.45 -8.85
C VAL A 819 6.23 -6.38 -7.94
N ALA A 820 6.04 -5.29 -7.21
CA ALA A 820 5.02 -5.17 -6.17
C ALA A 820 4.15 -3.92 -6.33
N THR A 821 2.82 -4.09 -6.27
CA THR A 821 1.83 -3.02 -6.46
C THR A 821 0.56 -3.26 -5.60
N LEU A 822 -0.46 -2.41 -5.76
CA LEU A 822 -1.72 -2.51 -5.04
C LEU A 822 -2.50 -3.77 -5.48
N GLY A 823 -2.88 -3.80 -6.76
CA GLY A 823 -3.69 -4.83 -7.39
C GLY A 823 -3.86 -4.53 -8.88
N PHE A 824 -4.75 -5.26 -9.56
CA PHE A 824 -5.06 -5.05 -10.97
C PHE A 824 -6.17 -4.00 -11.13
N HIS A 825 -5.88 -2.77 -10.73
CA HIS A 825 -6.82 -1.63 -10.75
C HIS A 825 -6.59 -0.70 -11.95
N LEU A 826 -7.61 0.11 -12.29
CA LEU A 826 -7.55 1.05 -13.42
C LEU A 826 -6.73 2.31 -13.08
N GLY A 827 -5.42 2.27 -13.33
CA GLY A 827 -4.56 3.44 -13.17
C GLY A 827 -3.16 3.30 -13.78
N GLY A 828 -2.43 4.42 -13.80
CA GLY A 828 -1.08 4.47 -14.37
C GLY A 828 -0.01 3.86 -13.48
N GLY A 829 -0.21 3.84 -12.15
CA GLY A 829 0.68 3.21 -11.18
C GLY A 829 0.59 1.68 -11.17
N GLU A 830 -0.45 1.15 -11.79
CA GLU A 830 -0.82 -0.26 -11.84
C GLU A 830 -0.49 -0.86 -13.22
N ILE A 831 -0.88 -0.17 -14.30
CA ILE A 831 -0.62 -0.61 -15.68
C ILE A 831 0.89 -0.55 -16.03
N PHE A 832 1.62 0.46 -15.54
CA PHE A 832 3.07 0.57 -15.80
C PHE A 832 3.89 -0.60 -15.22
N PRO A 833 3.79 -0.99 -13.94
CA PRO A 833 4.50 -2.16 -13.41
C PRO A 833 4.17 -3.46 -14.14
N ILE A 834 2.96 -3.63 -14.67
CA ILE A 834 2.58 -4.80 -15.46
C ILE A 834 3.39 -4.85 -16.77
N HIS A 835 3.42 -3.76 -17.54
CA HIS A 835 4.21 -3.70 -18.77
C HIS A 835 5.72 -3.82 -18.50
N LEU A 836 6.22 -3.27 -17.38
CA LEU A 836 7.60 -3.46 -16.95
C LEU A 836 7.89 -4.93 -16.61
N ALA A 837 7.01 -5.60 -15.85
CA ALA A 837 7.14 -7.01 -15.50
C ALA A 837 7.20 -7.91 -16.74
N ASN A 838 6.28 -7.73 -17.69
CA ASN A 838 6.28 -8.45 -18.97
C ASN A 838 7.62 -8.27 -19.72
N THR A 839 8.09 -7.02 -19.81
CA THR A 839 9.35 -6.68 -20.49
C THR A 839 10.57 -7.28 -19.79
N LEU A 840 10.56 -7.39 -18.45
CA LEU A 840 11.63 -8.04 -17.70
C LEU A 840 11.69 -9.56 -17.94
N VAL A 841 10.56 -10.22 -18.18
CA VAL A 841 10.54 -11.64 -18.60
C VAL A 841 11.19 -11.81 -19.99
N GLU A 842 10.86 -10.95 -20.96
CA GLU A 842 11.52 -10.92 -22.28
C GLU A 842 13.02 -10.61 -22.18
N MET A 843 13.44 -9.79 -21.21
CA MET A 843 14.86 -9.55 -20.91
C MET A 843 15.54 -10.71 -20.14
N GLY A 844 14.87 -11.84 -19.94
CA GLY A 844 15.43 -13.07 -19.38
C GLY A 844 15.52 -13.10 -17.84
N TYR A 845 14.82 -12.21 -17.14
CA TYR A 845 14.69 -12.30 -15.68
C TYR A 845 13.63 -13.33 -15.29
N LEU A 846 13.79 -13.93 -14.10
CA LEU A 846 12.63 -14.48 -13.40
C LEU A 846 11.87 -13.31 -12.81
N VAL A 847 10.55 -13.30 -13.00
CA VAL A 847 9.66 -12.27 -12.47
C VAL A 847 8.51 -12.93 -11.72
N SER A 848 8.19 -12.35 -10.57
CA SER A 848 6.92 -12.58 -9.87
C SER A 848 6.28 -11.23 -9.55
N PHE A 849 4.96 -11.25 -9.35
CA PHE A 849 4.16 -10.09 -9.00
C PHE A 849 3.66 -10.25 -7.56
N LEU A 850 3.62 -9.16 -6.78
CA LEU A 850 2.97 -9.12 -5.47
C LEU A 850 1.84 -8.08 -5.51
N ILE A 851 0.65 -8.50 -5.09
CA ILE A 851 -0.50 -7.60 -4.87
C ILE A 851 -0.80 -7.49 -3.38
N THR A 852 -1.06 -6.27 -2.89
CA THR A 852 -1.49 -6.02 -1.50
C THR A 852 -3.02 -6.08 -1.32
N ASP A 853 -3.78 -5.82 -2.38
CA ASP A 853 -5.21 -6.08 -2.49
C ASP A 853 -5.47 -7.23 -3.47
N GLY A 854 -6.01 -8.33 -2.93
CA GLY A 854 -6.40 -9.53 -3.68
C GLY A 854 -7.90 -9.61 -4.03
N TRP A 855 -8.73 -8.66 -3.59
CA TRP A 855 -10.19 -8.87 -3.45
C TRP A 855 -11.03 -8.22 -4.56
N LYS A 856 -10.72 -6.97 -4.95
CA LYS A 856 -11.30 -6.34 -6.14
C LYS A 856 -10.25 -6.29 -7.23
N GLN A 857 -10.53 -6.84 -8.42
CA GLN A 857 -9.60 -6.86 -9.56
C GLN A 857 -10.35 -6.52 -10.84
N ASN A 858 -9.80 -5.64 -11.67
CA ASN A 858 -10.29 -5.45 -13.03
C ASN A 858 -9.74 -6.57 -13.94
N ALA A 859 -10.62 -7.39 -14.52
CA ALA A 859 -10.22 -8.55 -15.32
C ALA A 859 -9.38 -8.17 -16.55
N THR A 860 -9.67 -7.07 -17.25
CA THR A 860 -8.83 -6.62 -18.37
C THR A 860 -7.44 -6.20 -17.90
N VAL A 861 -7.32 -5.41 -16.82
CA VAL A 861 -6.00 -5.03 -16.26
C VAL A 861 -5.23 -6.28 -15.82
N ARG A 862 -5.90 -7.26 -15.22
CA ARG A 862 -5.29 -8.57 -14.90
C ARG A 862 -4.78 -9.28 -16.15
N ASN A 863 -5.53 -9.25 -17.25
CA ASN A 863 -5.16 -9.88 -18.53
C ASN A 863 -3.99 -9.18 -19.25
N LEU A 864 -3.60 -7.96 -18.85
CA LEU A 864 -2.38 -7.32 -19.35
C LEU A 864 -1.08 -7.98 -18.82
N LEU A 865 -1.14 -8.70 -17.68
CA LEU A 865 0.02 -9.35 -17.09
C LEU A 865 0.28 -10.72 -17.74
N ASP A 866 1.50 -10.90 -18.25
CA ASP A 866 1.93 -12.09 -18.97
C ASP A 866 1.78 -13.36 -18.11
N ARG A 867 1.20 -14.41 -18.70
CA ARG A 867 0.87 -15.69 -18.01
C ARG A 867 2.09 -16.50 -17.55
N ARG A 868 3.32 -16.07 -17.83
CA ARG A 868 4.58 -16.59 -17.24
C ARG A 868 4.90 -15.99 -15.88
N VAL A 869 4.32 -14.83 -15.54
CA VAL A 869 4.51 -14.15 -14.25
C VAL A 869 3.54 -14.74 -13.22
N ALA A 870 4.09 -15.28 -12.14
CA ALA A 870 3.32 -15.78 -11.01
C ALA A 870 2.88 -14.62 -10.09
N VAL A 871 1.62 -14.62 -9.65
CA VAL A 871 1.07 -13.57 -8.77
C VAL A 871 0.96 -14.10 -7.34
N TYR A 872 1.70 -13.51 -6.41
CA TYR A 872 1.58 -13.77 -4.98
C TYR A 872 0.63 -12.74 -4.34
N ASP A 873 -0.18 -13.21 -3.40
CA ASP A 873 -1.06 -12.39 -2.57
C ASP A 873 -0.37 -12.07 -1.23
N ALA A 874 -0.40 -10.80 -0.82
CA ALA A 874 0.19 -10.32 0.43
C ALA A 874 -0.30 -11.07 1.69
N HIS A 875 -1.54 -11.57 1.72
CA HIS A 875 -2.08 -12.31 2.86
C HIS A 875 -1.38 -13.66 3.04
N TRP A 876 -1.11 -14.38 1.94
CA TRP A 876 -0.30 -15.61 1.97
C TRP A 876 1.13 -15.30 2.42
N VAL A 877 1.72 -14.22 1.90
CA VAL A 877 3.07 -13.78 2.29
C VAL A 877 3.15 -13.39 3.78
N THR A 878 2.10 -12.80 4.34
CA THR A 878 1.98 -12.56 5.80
C THR A 878 1.83 -13.86 6.58
N GLU A 879 1.08 -14.85 6.09
CA GLU A 879 0.92 -16.14 6.78
C GLU A 879 2.19 -16.99 6.81
N VAL A 880 3.00 -16.99 5.74
CA VAL A 880 4.30 -17.70 5.71
C VAL A 880 5.47 -16.88 6.27
N GLY A 881 5.30 -15.56 6.40
CA GLY A 881 6.32 -14.60 6.83
C GLY A 881 7.18 -14.07 5.68
N ILE A 882 7.32 -12.75 5.59
CA ILE A 882 8.00 -12.04 4.48
C ILE A 882 9.46 -12.47 4.28
N ASP A 883 10.24 -12.56 5.35
CA ASP A 883 11.64 -13.02 5.28
C ASP A 883 11.76 -14.45 4.74
N HIS A 884 10.81 -15.32 5.09
CA HIS A 884 10.75 -16.70 4.64
C HIS A 884 10.30 -16.81 3.18
N PHE A 885 9.32 -16.00 2.76
CA PHE A 885 8.91 -15.87 1.37
C PHE A 885 10.07 -15.41 0.48
N ILE A 886 10.75 -14.31 0.83
CA ILE A 886 11.90 -13.78 0.08
C ILE A 886 13.00 -14.85 -0.09
N GLU A 887 13.31 -15.60 0.97
CA GLU A 887 14.29 -16.68 0.90
C GLU A 887 13.84 -17.88 0.07
N THR A 888 12.62 -18.38 0.28
CA THR A 888 12.14 -19.62 -0.35
C THR A 888 11.77 -19.43 -1.81
N ALA A 889 11.22 -18.28 -2.19
CA ALA A 889 11.04 -17.86 -3.59
C ALA A 889 12.36 -17.42 -4.26
N GLY A 890 13.42 -17.21 -3.47
CA GLY A 890 14.75 -16.89 -4.01
C GLY A 890 14.81 -15.54 -4.69
N ILE A 891 14.07 -14.56 -4.18
CA ILE A 891 14.02 -13.20 -4.72
C ILE A 891 15.37 -12.53 -4.49
N ASP A 892 16.00 -12.04 -5.56
CA ASP A 892 17.26 -11.29 -5.46
C ASP A 892 17.00 -9.77 -5.27
N LEU A 893 15.86 -9.27 -5.76
CA LEU A 893 15.46 -7.86 -5.73
C LEU A 893 13.94 -7.68 -5.66
N VAL A 894 13.47 -6.76 -4.83
CA VAL A 894 12.09 -6.24 -4.81
C VAL A 894 12.04 -4.88 -5.51
N HIS A 895 11.02 -4.65 -6.32
CA HIS A 895 10.74 -3.37 -6.98
C HIS A 895 9.28 -2.98 -6.73
N SER A 896 9.05 -1.97 -5.90
CA SER A 896 7.73 -1.48 -5.52
C SER A 896 7.31 -0.23 -6.29
N HIS A 897 5.98 -0.04 -6.41
CA HIS A 897 5.39 1.01 -7.23
C HIS A 897 4.29 1.85 -6.53
N VAL A 898 3.80 1.45 -5.36
CA VAL A 898 2.74 2.18 -4.63
C VAL A 898 2.91 2.11 -3.12
N ALA A 899 2.51 3.17 -2.41
CA ALA A 899 2.79 3.37 -0.99
C ALA A 899 2.31 2.23 -0.07
N SER A 900 1.21 1.53 -0.38
CA SER A 900 0.72 0.39 0.42
C SER A 900 1.75 -0.75 0.51
N VAL A 901 2.60 -0.91 -0.50
CA VAL A 901 3.68 -1.90 -0.52
C VAL A 901 4.79 -1.54 0.47
N GLU A 902 5.09 -0.25 0.66
CA GLU A 902 6.02 0.20 1.69
C GLU A 902 5.50 -0.10 3.10
N TYR A 903 4.20 0.16 3.38
CA TYR A 903 3.60 -0.25 4.66
C TYR A 903 3.60 -1.78 4.82
N PHE A 904 3.47 -2.54 3.73
CA PHE A 904 3.57 -4.00 3.77
C PHE A 904 4.97 -4.50 4.14
N PHE A 905 6.05 -3.97 3.55
CA PHE A 905 7.42 -4.46 3.82
C PHE A 905 8.10 -3.80 5.04
N PHE A 906 7.74 -2.57 5.39
CA PHE A 906 8.42 -1.77 6.43
C PHE A 906 7.50 -1.26 7.54
N GLY A 907 6.20 -1.54 7.49
CA GLY A 907 5.27 -1.24 8.58
C GLY A 907 5.50 -2.12 9.81
N ALA A 908 5.15 -1.63 10.99
CA ALA A 908 5.47 -2.29 12.27
C ALA A 908 4.88 -3.70 12.44
N ARG A 909 3.77 -4.02 11.76
CA ARG A 909 3.12 -5.34 11.79
C ARG A 909 3.81 -6.39 10.91
N ASN A 910 4.39 -5.98 9.78
CA ASN A 910 4.84 -6.86 8.70
C ASN A 910 6.33 -6.60 8.32
N ARG A 911 7.16 -6.24 9.29
CA ARG A 911 8.55 -5.83 9.05
C ARG A 911 9.40 -6.93 8.41
N CYS A 912 9.97 -6.63 7.24
CA CYS A 912 11.06 -7.37 6.61
C CYS A 912 12.39 -7.07 7.34
N ASP A 913 12.99 -8.05 8.01
CA ASP A 913 14.32 -7.92 8.64
C ASP A 913 15.43 -8.52 7.76
N ARG A 914 15.07 -9.34 6.76
CA ARG A 914 16.01 -9.85 5.77
C ARG A 914 16.48 -8.75 4.82
N LYS A 915 17.79 -8.62 4.67
CA LYS A 915 18.41 -7.70 3.70
C LYS A 915 18.30 -8.22 2.25
N VAL A 916 17.13 -8.04 1.64
CA VAL A 916 16.92 -8.11 0.19
C VAL A 916 17.40 -6.81 -0.48
N ARG A 917 17.59 -6.80 -1.81
CA ARG A 917 17.72 -5.53 -2.55
C ARG A 917 16.36 -4.92 -2.79
N TYR A 918 16.19 -3.62 -2.53
CA TYR A 918 14.87 -2.97 -2.63
C TYR A 918 14.94 -1.68 -3.45
N ILE A 919 14.07 -1.55 -4.45
CA ILE A 919 13.94 -0.37 -5.31
C ILE A 919 12.50 0.14 -5.24
N VAL A 920 12.32 1.46 -5.18
CA VAL A 920 11.01 2.13 -5.26
C VAL A 920 10.91 2.86 -6.60
N THR A 921 9.74 2.83 -7.24
CA THR A 921 9.30 3.88 -8.18
C THR A 921 8.20 4.71 -7.54
N LEU A 922 8.44 6.01 -7.42
CA LEU A 922 7.49 6.96 -6.84
C LEU A 922 6.48 7.41 -7.90
N HIS A 923 5.25 6.91 -7.75
CA HIS A 923 4.05 7.29 -8.51
C HIS A 923 3.19 8.30 -7.72
N GLY A 924 2.06 8.74 -8.30
CA GLY A 924 1.12 9.67 -7.64
C GLY A 924 0.52 9.15 -6.33
N SER A 925 0.53 7.84 -6.06
CA SER A 925 0.04 7.26 -4.79
C SER A 925 0.80 7.77 -3.56
N TYR A 926 2.09 8.10 -3.71
CA TYR A 926 2.90 8.64 -2.61
C TYR A 926 2.56 10.11 -2.31
N GLU A 927 1.89 10.80 -3.24
CA GLU A 927 1.49 12.21 -3.10
C GLU A 927 0.22 12.37 -2.24
N VAL A 928 -0.56 11.29 -2.07
CA VAL A 928 -1.82 11.26 -1.30
C VAL A 928 -1.79 10.35 -0.08
N THR A 929 -0.63 9.75 0.25
CA THR A 929 -0.48 8.80 1.37
C THR A 929 0.48 9.36 2.42
N PRO A 930 0.01 9.92 3.55
CA PRO A 930 0.87 10.57 4.53
C PRO A 930 1.74 9.56 5.32
N MET A 931 3.07 9.68 5.18
CA MET A 931 4.05 8.84 5.88
C MET A 931 4.65 9.57 7.08
N GLY A 932 4.41 9.06 8.30
CA GLY A 932 5.06 9.59 9.51
C GLY A 932 6.57 9.31 9.56
N GLU A 933 7.32 10.15 10.29
CA GLU A 933 8.80 10.11 10.37
C GLU A 933 9.37 8.72 10.66
N ASP A 934 8.75 7.99 11.58
CA ASP A 934 9.13 6.65 12.02
C ASP A 934 9.07 5.61 10.88
N MET A 935 8.14 5.81 9.94
CA MET A 935 8.00 5.02 8.72
C MET A 935 9.02 5.44 7.65
N LEU A 936 9.19 6.75 7.46
CA LEU A 936 10.16 7.35 6.55
C LEU A 936 11.60 6.92 6.87
N PHE A 937 11.97 6.91 8.16
CA PHE A 937 13.26 6.44 8.68
C PHE A 937 13.56 4.98 8.33
N ARG A 938 12.54 4.10 8.34
CA ARG A 938 12.68 2.70 7.90
C ARG A 938 12.96 2.60 6.41
N LEU A 939 12.27 3.39 5.58
CA LEU A 939 12.49 3.41 4.13
C LEU A 939 13.89 3.87 3.73
N ILE A 940 14.40 4.96 4.32
CA ILE A 940 15.74 5.50 4.02
C ILE A 940 16.84 4.44 4.23
N ARG A 941 16.66 3.60 5.24
CA ARG A 941 17.55 2.49 5.60
C ARG A 941 17.35 1.24 4.74
N GLY A 942 16.11 0.95 4.32
CA GLY A 942 15.75 -0.25 3.55
C GLY A 942 15.89 -0.14 2.02
N VAL A 943 15.54 1.01 1.43
CA VAL A 943 15.44 1.21 -0.03
C VAL A 943 16.83 1.47 -0.63
N ASP A 944 17.42 0.49 -1.32
CA ASP A 944 18.72 0.63 -1.99
C ASP A 944 18.75 1.76 -3.04
N HIS A 945 17.64 1.95 -3.77
CA HIS A 945 17.50 2.97 -4.82
C HIS A 945 16.06 3.49 -4.97
N TRP A 946 15.93 4.80 -5.17
CA TRP A 946 14.69 5.49 -5.47
C TRP A 946 14.66 5.89 -6.95
N THR A 947 13.52 5.69 -7.60
CA THR A 947 13.24 6.20 -8.93
C THR A 947 11.96 7.03 -8.90
N TYR A 948 11.88 8.07 -9.72
CA TYR A 948 10.77 9.04 -9.66
C TYR A 948 10.33 9.49 -11.05
N LEU A 949 9.03 9.77 -11.17
CA LEU A 949 8.41 10.21 -12.42
C LEU A 949 8.40 11.73 -12.59
N SER A 950 8.29 12.50 -11.52
CA SER A 950 8.25 13.97 -11.53
C SER A 950 8.91 14.57 -10.29
N ALA A 951 9.29 15.85 -10.33
CA ALA A 951 9.92 16.50 -9.18
C ALA A 951 9.06 16.47 -7.90
N LYS A 952 7.73 16.65 -8.01
CA LYS A 952 6.81 16.60 -6.86
C LYS A 952 6.73 15.22 -6.17
N ASN A 953 7.08 14.13 -6.86
CA ASN A 953 7.19 12.81 -6.23
C ASN A 953 8.29 12.75 -5.16
N LEU A 954 9.25 13.67 -5.18
CA LEU A 954 10.32 13.76 -4.16
C LEU A 954 9.94 14.64 -2.96
N ALA A 955 8.87 15.44 -3.02
CA ALA A 955 8.48 16.35 -1.92
C ALA A 955 8.15 15.59 -0.62
N HIS A 956 7.66 14.36 -0.75
CA HIS A 956 7.37 13.43 0.35
C HIS A 956 8.64 12.84 0.99
N LEU A 957 9.80 13.21 0.45
CA LEU A 957 11.15 12.90 0.93
C LEU A 957 11.96 14.20 1.14
N ASP A 958 11.33 15.39 1.17
CA ASP A 958 12.02 16.62 1.55
C ASP A 958 12.39 16.60 3.05
N GLY A 959 13.44 17.34 3.41
CA GLY A 959 14.08 17.24 4.73
C GLY A 959 14.91 15.97 4.96
N VAL A 960 14.79 14.94 4.10
CA VAL A 960 15.51 13.68 4.22
C VAL A 960 16.91 13.75 3.60
N PRO A 961 17.97 13.29 4.30
CA PRO A 961 19.31 13.16 3.73
C PRO A 961 19.44 11.93 2.79
N LEU A 962 18.87 12.03 1.60
CA LEU A 962 19.08 11.05 0.52
C LEU A 962 20.42 11.29 -0.19
N ASP A 963 21.19 10.22 -0.42
CA ASP A 963 22.35 10.24 -1.32
C ASP A 963 21.89 10.41 -2.77
N PRO A 964 22.29 11.47 -3.51
CA PRO A 964 21.90 11.67 -4.90
C PRO A 964 22.27 10.50 -5.84
N ASN A 965 23.29 9.70 -5.49
CA ASN A 965 23.66 8.50 -6.26
C ASN A 965 22.67 7.34 -6.07
N ARG A 966 21.67 7.48 -5.19
CA ARG A 966 20.57 6.54 -4.94
C ARG A 966 19.21 7.06 -5.45
N VAL A 967 19.15 8.15 -6.20
CA VAL A 967 17.90 8.75 -6.71
C VAL A 967 18.01 9.02 -8.22
N THR A 968 17.16 8.39 -9.04
CA THR A 968 17.22 8.50 -10.52
C THR A 968 15.85 8.82 -11.14
N PHE A 969 15.78 9.87 -11.97
CA PHE A 969 14.62 10.12 -12.82
C PHE A 969 14.51 9.03 -13.90
N ILE A 970 13.37 8.34 -13.95
CA ILE A 970 13.04 7.43 -15.06
C ILE A 970 11.61 7.75 -15.49
N PRO A 971 11.36 8.15 -16.75
CA PRO A 971 10.01 8.38 -17.25
C PRO A 971 9.24 7.06 -17.36
N ASN A 972 7.90 7.13 -17.30
CA ASN A 972 7.06 6.03 -17.74
C ASN A 972 7.31 5.69 -19.22
N GLY A 973 6.93 4.48 -19.61
CA GLY A 973 6.92 4.03 -20.99
C GLY A 973 5.80 3.04 -21.25
N MET A 974 5.42 2.88 -22.51
CA MET A 974 4.36 1.96 -22.95
C MET A 974 4.88 1.00 -24.03
N PRO A 975 4.28 -0.19 -24.17
CA PRO A 975 4.53 -1.04 -25.33
C PRO A 975 4.04 -0.35 -26.62
N SER A 976 4.57 -0.81 -27.75
CA SER A 976 3.90 -0.60 -29.04
C SER A 976 2.66 -1.49 -29.11
N ASP A 977 1.56 -0.94 -29.60
CA ASP A 977 0.31 -1.66 -29.85
C ASP A 977 -0.27 -1.10 -31.15
N ASP A 978 -0.34 -1.95 -32.18
CA ASP A 978 -0.79 -1.62 -33.53
C ASP A 978 -2.19 -2.21 -33.81
N ARG A 979 -2.90 -2.70 -32.78
CA ARG A 979 -4.28 -3.20 -32.93
C ARG A 979 -5.20 -2.06 -33.41
N PRO A 980 -6.10 -2.29 -34.37
CA PRO A 980 -7.06 -1.28 -34.81
C PRO A 980 -8.11 -1.01 -33.74
N PHE A 981 -8.68 0.20 -33.72
CA PHE A 981 -9.89 0.47 -32.94
C PHE A 981 -11.07 -0.35 -33.50
N PRO A 982 -11.95 -0.91 -32.66
CA PRO A 982 -13.07 -1.73 -33.14
C PRO A 982 -14.18 -0.93 -33.85
N ILE A 983 -14.19 0.41 -33.74
CA ILE A 983 -15.17 1.30 -34.37
C ILE A 983 -14.45 2.19 -35.39
N SER A 984 -14.94 2.28 -36.63
CA SER A 984 -14.36 3.20 -37.62
C SER A 984 -14.88 4.64 -37.45
N ARG A 985 -14.15 5.62 -38.01
CA ARG A 985 -14.60 7.02 -38.09
C ARG A 985 -15.99 7.17 -38.74
N ALA A 986 -16.32 6.32 -39.71
CA ALA A 986 -17.63 6.34 -40.39
C ALA A 986 -18.77 5.82 -39.49
N GLU A 987 -18.49 4.85 -38.63
CA GLU A 987 -19.46 4.34 -37.64
C GLU A 987 -19.64 5.32 -36.47
N LEU A 988 -18.58 6.05 -36.10
CA LEU A 988 -18.66 7.26 -35.25
C LEU A 988 -19.30 8.48 -35.96
N GLY A 989 -19.84 8.33 -37.18
CA GLY A 989 -20.47 9.42 -37.92
C GLY A 989 -19.57 10.62 -38.25
N VAL A 990 -18.24 10.47 -38.15
CA VAL A 990 -17.28 11.55 -38.42
C VAL A 990 -17.17 11.74 -39.94
N PRO A 991 -17.54 12.90 -40.50
CA PRO A 991 -17.56 13.12 -41.94
C PRO A 991 -16.15 13.29 -42.53
N GLU A 992 -16.04 13.13 -43.85
CA GLU A 992 -14.79 13.38 -44.57
C GLU A 992 -14.36 14.84 -44.40
N GLY A 993 -13.17 15.05 -43.82
CA GLY A 993 -12.65 16.38 -43.47
C GLY A 993 -13.04 16.91 -42.08
N GLY A 994 -13.93 16.24 -41.36
CA GLY A 994 -14.18 16.51 -39.94
C GLY A 994 -12.98 16.14 -39.05
N VAL A 995 -12.86 16.77 -37.89
CA VAL A 995 -11.72 16.63 -36.96
C VAL A 995 -12.15 15.84 -35.74
N LEU A 996 -11.48 14.71 -35.44
CA LEU A 996 -11.75 13.89 -34.26
C LEU A 996 -10.74 14.16 -33.13
N PHE A 997 -11.21 14.74 -32.04
CA PHE A 997 -10.49 14.85 -30.77
C PHE A 997 -10.79 13.63 -29.89
N THR A 998 -9.79 13.11 -29.18
CA THR A 998 -9.97 11.93 -28.31
C THR A 998 -9.35 12.14 -26.93
N LEU A 999 -10.17 11.95 -25.90
CA LEU A 999 -9.80 12.00 -24.49
C LEU A 999 -9.82 10.58 -23.91
N ALA A 1000 -8.71 10.15 -23.31
CA ALA A 1000 -8.63 8.84 -22.65
C ALA A 1000 -8.14 9.00 -21.19
N SER A 1001 -9.02 8.71 -20.23
CA SER A 1001 -8.75 8.81 -18.78
C SER A 1001 -9.87 8.14 -17.96
N ARG A 1002 -9.76 8.15 -16.62
CA ARG A 1002 -10.93 7.87 -15.76
C ARG A 1002 -11.94 9.00 -15.87
N ALA A 1003 -13.24 8.70 -15.88
CA ALA A 1003 -14.31 9.69 -15.85
C ALA A 1003 -14.51 10.22 -14.42
N ILE A 1004 -13.59 11.11 -14.00
CA ILE A 1004 -13.66 11.90 -12.77
C ILE A 1004 -13.53 13.38 -13.12
N LYS A 1005 -14.11 14.26 -12.29
CA LYS A 1005 -14.26 15.70 -12.55
C LYS A 1005 -12.94 16.38 -12.90
N GLU A 1006 -11.87 16.02 -12.20
CA GLU A 1006 -10.53 16.58 -12.32
C GLU A 1006 -9.84 16.18 -13.64
N LYS A 1007 -10.35 15.17 -14.35
CA LYS A 1007 -9.87 14.78 -15.69
C LYS A 1007 -10.54 15.57 -16.82
N GLY A 1008 -11.46 16.49 -16.50
CA GLY A 1008 -11.94 17.53 -17.41
C GLY A 1008 -12.84 17.05 -18.54
N TRP A 1009 -13.59 15.96 -18.37
CA TRP A 1009 -14.51 15.44 -19.40
C TRP A 1009 -15.55 16.48 -19.82
N ARG A 1010 -16.19 17.15 -18.85
CA ARG A 1010 -17.10 18.30 -19.07
C ARG A 1010 -16.42 19.43 -19.85
N VAL A 1011 -15.23 19.85 -19.41
CA VAL A 1011 -14.41 20.90 -20.06
C VAL A 1011 -14.12 20.55 -21.52
N ALA A 1012 -13.84 19.29 -21.85
CA ALA A 1012 -13.64 18.87 -23.24
C ALA A 1012 -14.91 19.05 -24.10
N ILE A 1013 -16.08 18.70 -23.56
CA ILE A 1013 -17.35 18.82 -24.28
C ILE A 1013 -17.73 20.30 -24.47
N GLU A 1014 -17.54 21.12 -23.45
CA GLU A 1014 -17.83 22.55 -23.47
C GLU A 1014 -16.83 23.32 -24.37
N ALA A 1015 -15.54 22.98 -24.31
CA ALA A 1015 -14.53 23.49 -25.23
C ALA A 1015 -14.83 23.09 -26.69
N LYS A 1016 -15.31 21.86 -26.94
CA LYS A 1016 -15.82 21.44 -28.26
C LYS A 1016 -17.03 22.27 -28.69
N ARG A 1017 -18.01 22.49 -27.81
CA ARG A 1017 -19.21 23.32 -28.07
C ARG A 1017 -18.84 24.76 -28.44
N ILE A 1018 -17.83 25.33 -27.80
CA ILE A 1018 -17.30 26.66 -28.13
C ILE A 1018 -16.54 26.63 -29.46
N ALA A 1019 -15.56 25.72 -29.61
CA ALA A 1019 -14.72 25.62 -30.79
C ALA A 1019 -15.52 25.37 -32.08
N GLN A 1020 -16.60 24.58 -32.02
CA GLN A 1020 -17.46 24.31 -33.17
C GLN A 1020 -18.12 25.58 -33.74
N ARG A 1021 -18.43 26.59 -32.90
CA ARG A 1021 -19.01 27.87 -33.33
C ARG A 1021 -18.02 28.73 -34.13
N HIS A 1022 -16.72 28.41 -34.05
CA HIS A 1022 -15.62 29.12 -34.70
C HIS A 1022 -14.88 28.25 -35.75
N SER A 1023 -15.39 27.04 -36.04
CA SER A 1023 -14.79 26.10 -36.98
C SER A 1023 -15.60 26.00 -38.28
N GLU A 1024 -14.92 26.04 -39.43
CA GLU A 1024 -15.52 25.74 -40.74
C GLU A 1024 -15.68 24.23 -41.00
N VAL A 1025 -15.11 23.38 -40.13
CA VAL A 1025 -15.20 21.90 -40.21
C VAL A 1025 -15.94 21.30 -39.00
N PRO A 1026 -16.66 20.18 -39.16
CA PRO A 1026 -17.26 19.45 -38.05
C PRO A 1026 -16.21 18.94 -37.06
N LEU A 1027 -16.45 19.14 -35.77
CA LEU A 1027 -15.59 18.72 -34.66
C LEU A 1027 -16.29 17.61 -33.86
N HIS A 1028 -15.62 16.47 -33.73
CA HIS A 1028 -16.10 15.34 -32.94
C HIS A 1028 -15.18 15.10 -31.75
N LEU A 1029 -15.75 14.59 -30.66
CA LEU A 1029 -15.06 14.31 -29.41
C LEU A 1029 -15.36 12.87 -28.97
N MET A 1030 -14.34 12.01 -28.94
CA MET A 1030 -14.44 10.66 -28.40
C MET A 1030 -13.93 10.60 -26.96
N LEU A 1031 -14.73 10.02 -26.08
CA LEU A 1031 -14.51 9.95 -24.63
C LEU A 1031 -14.32 8.47 -24.23
N CYS A 1032 -13.07 8.09 -23.98
CA CYS A 1032 -12.65 6.73 -23.65
C CYS A 1032 -12.36 6.60 -22.15
N GLY A 1033 -13.17 5.83 -21.43
CA GLY A 1033 -12.99 5.52 -20.02
C GLY A 1033 -14.28 5.19 -19.27
N SER A 1034 -14.12 4.97 -17.96
CA SER A 1034 -15.19 4.73 -16.98
C SER A 1034 -14.89 5.48 -15.68
N GLY A 1035 -15.91 5.72 -14.86
CA GLY A 1035 -15.84 6.49 -13.61
C GLY A 1035 -17.16 7.23 -13.34
N PRO A 1036 -17.35 7.82 -12.14
CA PRO A 1036 -18.63 8.36 -11.68
C PRO A 1036 -19.18 9.54 -12.50
N GLU A 1037 -18.34 10.30 -13.24
CA GLU A 1037 -18.85 11.35 -14.14
C GLU A 1037 -19.52 10.76 -15.40
N LEU A 1038 -19.31 9.48 -15.73
CA LEU A 1038 -19.75 8.91 -17.00
C LEU A 1038 -21.28 8.93 -17.15
N ALA A 1039 -22.02 8.47 -16.15
CA ALA A 1039 -23.48 8.43 -16.19
C ALA A 1039 -24.09 9.83 -16.28
N VAL A 1040 -23.61 10.77 -15.45
CA VAL A 1040 -24.06 12.17 -15.42
C VAL A 1040 -23.81 12.86 -16.77
N LEU A 1041 -22.61 12.69 -17.35
CA LEU A 1041 -22.29 13.30 -18.65
C LEU A 1041 -23.01 12.61 -19.81
N GLN A 1042 -23.36 11.32 -19.70
CA GLN A 1042 -24.22 10.65 -20.67
C GLN A 1042 -25.67 11.15 -20.60
N GLU A 1043 -26.24 11.39 -19.41
CA GLU A 1043 -27.60 11.97 -19.28
C GLU A 1043 -27.66 13.39 -19.89
N GLU A 1044 -26.65 14.23 -19.63
CA GLU A 1044 -26.64 15.63 -20.09
C GLU A 1044 -26.20 15.84 -21.55
N PHE A 1045 -25.31 14.99 -22.08
CA PHE A 1045 -24.65 15.21 -23.38
C PHE A 1045 -24.78 14.08 -24.41
N SER A 1046 -25.56 13.02 -24.17
CA SER A 1046 -25.76 11.93 -25.16
C SER A 1046 -26.35 12.40 -26.51
N GLU A 1047 -27.20 13.43 -26.49
CA GLU A 1047 -27.81 14.04 -27.69
C GLU A 1047 -26.95 15.19 -28.29
N GLU A 1048 -25.74 15.46 -27.78
CA GLU A 1048 -24.84 16.49 -28.32
C GLU A 1048 -24.17 16.02 -29.61
N GLU A 1049 -24.51 16.63 -30.75
CA GLU A 1049 -24.03 16.25 -32.08
C GLU A 1049 -22.50 16.10 -32.14
N GLY A 1050 -22.01 14.86 -32.26
CA GLY A 1050 -20.59 14.54 -32.39
C GLY A 1050 -19.81 14.37 -31.08
N VAL A 1051 -20.47 14.23 -29.92
CA VAL A 1051 -19.86 13.71 -28.70
C VAL A 1051 -20.10 12.21 -28.61
N HIS A 1052 -19.04 11.43 -28.39
CA HIS A 1052 -19.04 9.97 -28.50
C HIS A 1052 -18.53 9.33 -27.20
N PHE A 1053 -19.43 8.89 -26.33
CA PHE A 1053 -19.10 8.10 -25.15
C PHE A 1053 -18.88 6.64 -25.57
N VAL A 1054 -17.62 6.17 -25.55
CA VAL A 1054 -17.27 4.80 -25.98
C VAL A 1054 -16.90 3.86 -24.83
N GLY A 1055 -17.06 4.32 -23.58
CA GLY A 1055 -16.75 3.54 -22.37
C GLY A 1055 -15.26 3.20 -22.24
N TYR A 1056 -14.95 2.21 -21.39
CA TYR A 1056 -13.59 1.67 -21.27
C TYR A 1056 -13.13 0.99 -22.57
N GLN A 1057 -11.84 1.08 -22.88
CA GLN A 1057 -11.27 0.65 -24.16
C GLN A 1057 -9.90 -0.03 -23.97
N GLU A 1058 -9.79 -1.28 -24.41
CA GLU A 1058 -8.56 -2.09 -24.26
C GLU A 1058 -7.42 -1.71 -25.23
N CYS A 1059 -7.73 -0.92 -26.26
CA CYS A 1059 -6.77 -0.48 -27.28
C CYS A 1059 -6.85 1.04 -27.50
N ILE A 1060 -6.30 1.77 -26.53
CA ILE A 1060 -6.16 3.24 -26.60
C ILE A 1060 -5.24 3.67 -27.76
N ASN A 1061 -4.25 2.85 -28.14
CA ASN A 1061 -3.45 3.12 -29.34
C ASN A 1061 -4.33 3.15 -30.60
N GLY A 1062 -5.17 2.13 -30.83
CA GLY A 1062 -6.11 2.11 -31.94
C GLY A 1062 -7.04 3.32 -31.94
N ALA A 1063 -7.55 3.74 -30.77
CA ALA A 1063 -8.36 4.94 -30.62
C ALA A 1063 -7.61 6.20 -31.11
N TYR A 1064 -6.33 6.36 -30.74
CA TYR A 1064 -5.51 7.46 -31.22
C TYR A 1064 -5.10 7.32 -32.70
N ALA A 1065 -4.96 6.11 -33.24
CA ALA A 1065 -4.67 5.88 -34.66
C ALA A 1065 -5.80 6.35 -35.60
N ILE A 1066 -7.05 6.42 -35.12
CA ILE A 1066 -8.18 7.01 -35.87
C ILE A 1066 -8.42 8.50 -35.56
N SER A 1067 -7.68 9.09 -34.62
CA SER A 1067 -7.89 10.46 -34.13
C SER A 1067 -7.12 11.50 -34.94
N ASP A 1068 -7.63 12.73 -35.01
CA ASP A 1068 -6.87 13.89 -35.48
C ASP A 1068 -6.03 14.53 -34.37
N VAL A 1069 -6.51 14.47 -33.13
CA VAL A 1069 -5.91 15.12 -31.95
C VAL A 1069 -6.19 14.30 -30.69
N ALA A 1070 -5.19 14.11 -29.84
CA ALA A 1070 -5.36 13.60 -28.48
C ALA A 1070 -5.50 14.76 -27.49
N ILE A 1071 -6.42 14.67 -26.54
CA ILE A 1071 -6.63 15.74 -25.54
C ILE A 1071 -6.59 15.24 -24.09
N LEU A 1072 -6.07 16.08 -23.20
CA LEU A 1072 -6.06 15.85 -21.75
C LEU A 1072 -6.23 17.17 -20.97
N PRO A 1073 -7.46 17.67 -20.78
CA PRO A 1073 -7.80 18.84 -19.94
C PRO A 1073 -7.75 18.51 -18.43
N SER A 1074 -6.76 17.71 -18.01
CA SER A 1074 -6.63 17.23 -16.64
C SER A 1074 -6.10 18.33 -15.74
N ARG A 1075 -6.75 18.53 -14.59
CA ARG A 1075 -6.27 19.34 -13.46
C ARG A 1075 -6.11 18.49 -12.19
N PHE A 1076 -6.15 17.17 -12.33
CA PHE A 1076 -5.95 16.20 -11.24
C PHE A 1076 -4.56 16.35 -10.63
N GLU A 1077 -4.48 16.62 -9.32
CA GLU A 1077 -3.21 16.93 -8.65
C GLU A 1077 -2.16 15.82 -8.82
N GLY A 1078 -2.55 14.55 -8.64
CA GLY A 1078 -1.71 13.38 -8.84
C GLY A 1078 -1.35 13.06 -10.31
N GLU A 1079 -1.59 13.97 -11.26
CA GLU A 1079 -1.17 13.83 -12.65
C GLU A 1079 0.33 14.10 -12.80
N SER A 1080 1.12 13.03 -12.84
CA SER A 1080 2.60 13.14 -12.86
C SER A 1080 3.19 12.81 -14.23
N PHE A 1081 2.79 11.70 -14.87
CA PHE A 1081 3.34 11.25 -16.17
C PHE A 1081 2.34 10.38 -16.97
N PRO A 1082 1.36 10.97 -17.69
CA PRO A 1082 0.21 10.23 -18.24
C PRO A 1082 0.57 9.22 -19.34
N LEU A 1083 0.19 7.95 -19.14
CA LEU A 1083 0.42 6.87 -20.12
C LEU A 1083 -0.30 7.12 -21.45
N THR A 1084 -1.50 7.70 -21.42
CA THR A 1084 -2.31 7.93 -22.63
C THR A 1084 -1.68 8.97 -23.58
N LEU A 1085 -0.91 9.94 -23.06
CA LEU A 1085 -0.13 10.85 -23.90
C LEU A 1085 1.06 10.15 -24.58
N ILE A 1086 1.66 9.13 -23.94
CA ILE A 1086 2.68 8.29 -24.60
C ILE A 1086 2.05 7.51 -25.77
N GLN A 1087 0.87 6.92 -25.56
CA GLN A 1087 0.14 6.17 -26.59
C GLN A 1087 -0.27 7.06 -27.77
N ALA A 1088 -0.74 8.28 -27.50
CA ALA A 1088 -1.00 9.29 -28.53
C ALA A 1088 0.26 9.62 -29.34
N MET A 1089 1.41 9.83 -28.67
CA MET A 1089 2.68 10.10 -29.35
C MET A 1089 3.21 8.91 -30.17
N HIS A 1090 3.03 7.67 -29.71
CA HIS A 1090 3.37 6.46 -30.48
C HIS A 1090 2.57 6.38 -31.80
N MET A 1091 1.30 6.79 -31.79
CA MET A 1091 0.44 6.85 -32.98
C MET A 1091 0.59 8.16 -33.77
N GLY A 1092 1.42 9.09 -33.31
CA GLY A 1092 1.65 10.38 -33.97
C GLY A 1092 0.48 11.36 -33.90
N ALA A 1093 -0.45 11.18 -32.96
CA ALA A 1093 -1.55 12.10 -32.74
C ALA A 1093 -1.04 13.40 -32.06
N PRO A 1094 -1.24 14.58 -32.67
CA PRO A 1094 -1.03 15.89 -32.02
C PRO A 1094 -1.75 15.98 -30.67
N ILE A 1095 -1.14 16.65 -29.70
CA ILE A 1095 -1.70 16.75 -28.33
C ILE A 1095 -2.24 18.16 -28.01
N ILE A 1096 -3.32 18.24 -27.25
CA ILE A 1096 -3.67 19.41 -26.42
C ILE A 1096 -3.73 18.93 -24.96
N ALA A 1097 -2.93 19.49 -24.06
CA ALA A 1097 -2.94 19.07 -22.67
C ALA A 1097 -2.67 20.24 -21.71
N THR A 1098 -3.16 20.11 -20.48
CA THR A 1098 -2.83 21.03 -19.38
C THR A 1098 -1.33 21.00 -19.07
N ASP A 1099 -0.76 22.15 -18.74
CA ASP A 1099 0.59 22.31 -18.21
C ASP A 1099 0.63 21.93 -16.72
N ILE A 1100 0.53 20.63 -16.44
CA ILE A 1100 0.57 20.03 -15.10
C ILE A 1100 1.57 18.86 -15.06
N GLY A 1101 2.18 18.62 -13.89
CA GLY A 1101 3.16 17.54 -13.70
C GLY A 1101 4.36 17.66 -14.65
N GLU A 1102 4.68 16.57 -15.34
CA GLU A 1102 5.77 16.53 -16.34
C GLU A 1102 5.30 16.70 -17.79
N ILE A 1103 4.01 16.98 -18.03
CA ILE A 1103 3.44 16.99 -19.40
C ILE A 1103 4.23 17.93 -20.33
N ARG A 1104 4.66 19.10 -19.86
CA ARG A 1104 5.54 20.00 -20.62
C ARG A 1104 6.87 19.35 -21.01
N LYS A 1105 7.53 18.61 -20.12
CA LYS A 1105 8.77 17.90 -20.45
C LYS A 1105 8.50 16.70 -21.36
N MET A 1106 7.37 16.01 -21.18
CA MET A 1106 6.93 14.88 -22.01
C MET A 1106 6.71 15.28 -23.47
N LEU A 1107 6.13 16.45 -23.73
CA LEU A 1107 5.80 16.90 -25.09
C LEU A 1107 6.96 17.59 -25.82
N THR A 1108 8.10 17.87 -25.17
CA THR A 1108 9.21 18.65 -25.76
C THR A 1108 10.49 17.84 -25.98
N ALA A 1109 11.10 17.99 -27.15
CA ALA A 1109 12.43 17.46 -27.46
C ALA A 1109 13.27 18.48 -28.25
N GLY A 1110 14.11 19.22 -27.52
CA GLY A 1110 14.83 20.37 -28.08
C GLY A 1110 13.84 21.46 -28.51
N GLU A 1111 13.92 21.88 -29.77
CA GLU A 1111 12.99 22.87 -30.36
C GLU A 1111 11.65 22.25 -30.81
N LYS A 1112 11.49 20.92 -30.78
CA LYS A 1112 10.23 20.25 -31.14
C LYS A 1112 9.27 20.23 -29.95
N THR A 1113 7.99 20.53 -30.21
CA THR A 1113 6.88 20.27 -29.28
C THR A 1113 5.83 19.40 -29.97
N ALA A 1114 5.28 18.40 -29.30
CA ALA A 1114 4.29 17.45 -29.81
C ALA A 1114 2.83 17.97 -29.83
N GLY A 1115 2.58 19.18 -29.32
CA GLY A 1115 1.23 19.69 -29.15
C GLY A 1115 1.16 21.11 -28.61
N ILE A 1116 -0.03 21.50 -28.16
CA ILE A 1116 -0.32 22.76 -27.47
C ILE A 1116 -0.44 22.47 -25.96
N LEU A 1117 0.21 23.31 -25.14
CA LEU A 1117 0.08 23.31 -23.69
C LEU A 1117 -0.89 24.42 -23.28
N VAL A 1118 -1.92 24.06 -22.53
CA VAL A 1118 -2.90 24.99 -21.96
C VAL A 1118 -2.51 25.28 -20.50
N PRO A 1119 -2.47 26.54 -20.03
CA PRO A 1119 -2.16 26.84 -18.63
C PRO A 1119 -3.12 26.13 -17.66
N ASN A 1120 -2.63 25.74 -16.47
CA ASN A 1120 -3.49 25.20 -15.41
C ASN A 1120 -4.26 26.32 -14.70
N THR A 1121 -5.21 26.93 -15.40
CA THR A 1121 -5.99 28.07 -14.91
C THR A 1121 -7.09 27.61 -13.95
N ALA A 1122 -7.14 28.23 -12.76
CA ALA A 1122 -8.09 27.85 -11.70
C ALA A 1122 -9.56 28.19 -12.04
N ALA A 1123 -9.80 29.24 -12.82
CA ALA A 1123 -11.15 29.65 -13.23
C ALA A 1123 -11.64 28.84 -14.44
N ASP A 1124 -12.70 28.07 -14.26
CA ASP A 1124 -13.22 27.11 -15.24
C ASP A 1124 -13.61 27.74 -16.59
N ASP A 1125 -14.26 28.90 -16.58
CA ASP A 1125 -14.60 29.65 -17.81
C ASP A 1125 -13.35 30.01 -18.63
N ILE A 1126 -12.28 30.44 -17.95
CA ILE A 1126 -11.03 30.85 -18.60
C ILE A 1126 -10.32 29.61 -19.13
N PHE A 1127 -10.15 28.57 -18.30
CA PHE A 1127 -9.51 27.31 -18.69
C PHE A 1127 -10.23 26.65 -19.88
N THR A 1128 -11.56 26.59 -19.86
CA THR A 1128 -12.38 26.05 -20.96
C THR A 1128 -12.25 26.90 -22.22
N THR A 1129 -12.18 28.24 -22.07
CA THR A 1129 -11.91 29.16 -23.19
C THR A 1129 -10.52 28.92 -23.79
N GLU A 1130 -9.46 28.83 -22.97
CA GLU A 1130 -8.10 28.54 -23.41
C GLU A 1130 -8.00 27.17 -24.11
N PHE A 1131 -8.66 26.14 -23.57
CA PHE A 1131 -8.73 24.82 -24.20
C PHE A 1131 -9.49 24.86 -25.54
N SER A 1132 -10.59 25.61 -25.62
CA SER A 1132 -11.34 25.80 -26.88
C SER A 1132 -10.51 26.51 -27.95
N ASN A 1133 -9.67 27.49 -27.57
CA ASN A 1133 -8.75 28.17 -28.48
C ASN A 1133 -7.69 27.22 -29.04
N ALA A 1134 -7.17 26.30 -28.23
CA ALA A 1134 -6.26 25.25 -28.70
C ALA A 1134 -6.96 24.27 -29.66
N MET A 1135 -8.22 23.92 -29.40
CA MET A 1135 -9.03 23.12 -30.35
C MET A 1135 -9.27 23.86 -31.67
N ILE A 1136 -9.54 25.18 -31.62
CA ILE A 1136 -9.66 26.04 -32.80
C ILE A 1136 -8.35 26.07 -33.60
N GLU A 1137 -7.17 26.22 -32.97
CA GLU A 1137 -5.89 26.17 -33.70
C GLU A 1137 -5.69 24.81 -34.38
N MET A 1138 -6.01 23.71 -33.69
CA MET A 1138 -5.91 22.35 -34.23
C MET A 1138 -6.91 22.03 -35.37
N THR A 1139 -7.91 22.88 -35.66
CA THR A 1139 -8.71 22.72 -36.89
C THR A 1139 -7.86 22.81 -38.16
N ARG A 1140 -6.76 23.56 -38.10
CA ARG A 1140 -5.82 23.75 -39.20
C ARG A 1140 -4.95 22.52 -39.43
N ARG A 1141 -5.02 21.97 -40.64
CA ARG A 1141 -4.21 20.82 -41.05
C ARG A 1141 -2.71 21.08 -40.97
N ASP A 1142 -2.22 22.26 -41.36
CA ASP A 1142 -0.79 22.58 -41.32
C ASP A 1142 -0.22 22.60 -39.89
N VAL A 1143 -1.06 22.91 -38.91
CA VAL A 1143 -0.74 22.84 -37.48
C VAL A 1143 -0.71 21.39 -37.00
N ARG A 1144 -1.71 20.57 -37.37
CA ARG A 1144 -1.74 19.13 -37.04
C ARG A 1144 -0.57 18.36 -37.67
N ASP A 1145 -0.31 18.55 -38.96
CA ASP A 1145 0.78 17.89 -39.69
C ASP A 1145 2.15 18.21 -39.04
N ARG A 1146 2.37 19.46 -38.58
CA ARG A 1146 3.57 19.87 -37.82
C ARG A 1146 3.70 19.13 -36.49
N PHE A 1147 2.64 19.12 -35.67
CA PHE A 1147 2.65 18.51 -34.35
C PHE A 1147 2.71 16.97 -34.40
N SER A 1148 2.12 16.33 -35.41
CA SER A 1148 2.17 14.88 -35.62
C SER A 1148 3.61 14.37 -35.85
N ASN A 1149 4.35 15.05 -36.72
CA ASN A 1149 5.77 14.76 -36.97
C ASN A 1149 6.67 14.97 -35.73
N ALA A 1150 6.29 15.89 -34.83
CA ALA A 1150 6.95 16.03 -33.55
C ALA A 1150 6.57 14.91 -32.58
N SER A 1151 5.27 14.55 -32.51
CA SER A 1151 4.73 13.49 -31.64
C SER A 1151 5.44 12.15 -31.84
N LEU A 1152 5.55 11.66 -33.09
CA LEU A 1152 6.31 10.44 -33.41
C LEU A 1152 7.79 10.53 -32.99
N SER A 1153 8.40 11.70 -33.16
CA SER A 1153 9.80 11.95 -32.84
C SER A 1153 10.09 12.09 -31.34
N VAL A 1154 9.07 12.31 -30.52
CA VAL A 1154 9.15 12.41 -29.05
C VAL A 1154 8.76 11.08 -28.42
N GLY A 1155 7.65 10.50 -28.89
CA GLY A 1155 7.12 9.20 -28.45
C GLY A 1155 8.14 8.05 -28.52
N SER A 1156 9.00 8.03 -29.55
CA SER A 1156 10.06 7.01 -29.70
C SER A 1156 11.09 6.94 -28.56
N SER A 1157 11.06 7.87 -27.60
CA SER A 1157 11.86 7.82 -26.36
C SER A 1157 11.17 7.16 -25.16
N TYR A 1158 9.88 6.83 -25.28
CA TYR A 1158 8.99 6.32 -24.23
C TYR A 1158 8.51 4.88 -24.47
N THR A 1159 9.23 4.09 -25.26
CA THR A 1159 8.93 2.66 -25.39
C THR A 1159 9.28 1.91 -24.09
N ILE A 1160 8.51 0.88 -23.74
CA ILE A 1160 8.71 0.14 -22.49
C ILE A 1160 10.07 -0.55 -22.43
N GLU A 1161 10.65 -0.98 -23.54
CA GLU A 1161 11.97 -1.61 -23.62
C GLU A 1161 13.08 -0.60 -23.31
N ALA A 1162 12.94 0.64 -23.79
CA ALA A 1162 13.86 1.73 -23.51
C ALA A 1162 13.82 2.15 -22.02
N VAL A 1163 12.66 2.04 -21.38
CA VAL A 1163 12.47 2.30 -19.94
C VAL A 1163 12.95 1.13 -19.09
N ALA A 1164 12.54 -0.10 -19.39
CA ALA A 1164 12.98 -1.32 -18.71
C ALA A 1164 14.50 -1.47 -18.75
N LYS A 1165 15.16 -1.12 -19.86
CA LYS A 1165 16.62 -1.08 -19.94
C LYS A 1165 17.25 -0.23 -18.84
N LYS A 1166 16.75 0.99 -18.59
CA LYS A 1166 17.22 1.89 -17.52
C LYS A 1166 17.08 1.23 -16.14
N TYR A 1167 15.92 0.61 -15.87
CA TYR A 1167 15.71 -0.16 -14.64
C TYR A 1167 16.72 -1.33 -14.52
N THR A 1168 16.95 -2.12 -15.57
CA THR A 1168 17.95 -3.21 -15.49
C THR A 1168 19.38 -2.71 -15.29
N GLU A 1169 19.74 -1.50 -15.71
CA GLU A 1169 21.05 -0.90 -15.44
C GLU A 1169 21.20 -0.57 -13.95
N ILE A 1170 20.12 -0.10 -13.28
CA ILE A 1170 20.05 0.01 -11.82
C ILE A 1170 20.10 -1.38 -11.17
N TYR A 1171 19.34 -2.38 -11.65
CA TYR A 1171 19.39 -3.74 -11.07
C TYR A 1171 20.82 -4.31 -11.12
N LYS A 1172 21.53 -4.09 -12.24
CA LYS A 1172 22.94 -4.47 -12.45
C LYS A 1172 23.94 -3.64 -11.62
N LYS A 1173 23.51 -2.59 -10.90
CA LYS A 1173 24.30 -1.90 -9.87
C LYS A 1173 24.26 -2.66 -8.53
N TYR A 1174 23.11 -3.21 -8.15
CA TYR A 1174 22.86 -3.81 -6.83
C TYR A 1174 22.93 -5.35 -6.78
N LEU A 1175 22.83 -6.02 -7.92
CA LEU A 1175 22.84 -7.49 -8.06
C LEU A 1175 24.19 -8.14 -8.45
N LYS A 1176 25.27 -7.34 -8.42
CA LYS A 1176 26.67 -7.76 -8.67
C LYS A 1176 27.28 -8.49 -7.48
#